data_AF-A0A7C4VMC1-F1
#
_entry.id   AF-A0A7C4VMC1-F1
#
_cell.length_a   1.000
_cell.length_b   1.000
_cell.length_c   1.000
_cell.angle_alpha   90.00
_cell.angle_beta   90.00
_cell.angle_gamma   90.00
#
_symmetry.space_group_name_H-M   'P 1'
#
loop_
_entity.id
_entity.type
_entity.pdbx_description
1 polymer ?
#
loop_
_entity_poly.entity_id
_entity_poly.type
_entity_poly.pdbx_seq_one_letter_code
_entity_poly.pdbx_strand_id
1 'polypeptide(L)'
;MLESAKLEILKGENMMPLSPQRRVQVTSLILIIIISIIIVGYAIESSTIIPSSGSIYYQPEFQILFNDGFETGNLNAWNGTKTTTGDQITTATTNPYEGSYHAVCQTNAVTSGTKYAYSYVSLATPVSEIYARAYFYIFDGLPLDDNDDRFGLIAFEVNSQLQCTFRVHRSGGVDKFNIIGFNGTAIVQKSTSAVYPEEGKWYCIEFYIKVHSIKGEYRAWINGVEQITITNVDTTRYGNGVNCIRFGLTSTINVQHAVTIYYDAVVVSTRYIGPLEAQVLFTDGFESGGFYEWSGVKTTSGDKATVTATNPYHGTFSAQYQTSAINSGTKYAYSYVTLTKVVTEIYARAYVYIADGLPLDDNDDRFGLIAFEVNGQLQCTFRVYRSGGVDRFNLIGFNGTNIVQKSTDAIYPEIGKWYCIEFYIKVHSIKGEYRAWINGVEQISITNVDTTRYGWGVTRVRVGLTSTINVQHAVTVYCDVAAISTQYIGEFYEFAVIGTPEENPAISNFYWLFGNQSIRYKALKPSDVKGSVDVDLFEGLVVWTKNGGYNAGAVKKFAQKHVVISHIWDFCNILYPNLNSGIQIVTTNTVTYVRDWGNFRTGDLVDVRNETGKTDKLMTVIAPALTVFVNTSVIAQYDSNRIAFFHMNGTKPKSGFYVMDLDATTPETEWTGIWHVFPAVKMVSDFPTGRYARWMANGVSWWNLDWIYSRANALVNENDDILDMSVIGKSVLGRDIIAVTIGKGSRNIIIDGCIHGNEKATAFAALRLIELLVEFYRSDSWWHSKLNNDWRVFVIPVLNPDGFASNTRENANGKDLNRQFPPGTTTTEPEAWALRWLMGNYTPTVYINMHEGYYWYPNWLIYGNYESGSNKTITVNALKTANETFVSLRHWGWFDEQGKHVWIGKVSTIAQGGVNSMAVAYASYQYGASCMLVESIVWSSSYKARQCLWAMDYYCTLVLSFLQNNNRL
;
A
#
# COMPACT_ATOMS: atom_id res chain seq x y z
N MET A 1 14.67 12.13 59.77
CA MET A 1 13.29 12.60 60.07
C MET A 1 12.23 12.06 59.11
N LEU A 2 12.52 11.85 57.81
CA LEU A 2 11.57 11.16 56.91
C LEU A 2 11.53 9.63 57.07
N GLU A 3 12.58 9.00 57.61
CA GLU A 3 12.54 7.56 57.94
C GLU A 3 11.79 7.23 59.23
N SER A 4 11.66 8.18 60.16
CA SER A 4 10.89 8.00 61.40
C SER A 4 9.38 8.18 61.22
N ALA A 5 8.93 8.77 60.11
CA ALA A 5 7.51 9.01 59.83
C ALA A 5 6.82 7.86 59.06
N LYS A 6 7.59 6.97 58.42
CA LYS A 6 7.04 5.81 57.69
C LYS A 6 6.58 4.67 58.60
N LEU A 7 6.99 4.65 59.87
CA LEU A 7 6.70 3.53 60.78
C LEU A 7 5.43 3.72 61.65
N GLU A 8 4.86 4.92 61.75
CA GLU A 8 3.71 5.19 62.64
C GLU A 8 2.34 5.22 61.92
N ILE A 9 2.29 5.26 60.58
CA ILE A 9 1.03 5.29 59.82
C ILE A 9 0.37 3.89 59.73
N LEU A 10 1.09 2.82 60.07
CA LEU A 10 0.61 1.43 59.99
C LEU A 10 -0.09 0.91 61.25
N LYS A 11 -0.33 1.73 62.27
CA LYS A 11 -1.14 1.35 63.43
C LYS A 11 -2.26 2.35 63.60
N GLY A 12 -3.45 1.97 63.13
CA GLY A 12 -4.65 2.79 63.26
C GLY A 12 -5.03 3.00 64.72
N GLU A 13 -4.68 4.15 65.29
CA GLU A 13 -5.28 4.70 66.51
C GLU A 13 -5.37 6.23 66.43
N ASN A 14 -6.39 6.75 67.10
CA ASN A 14 -6.95 8.11 67.05
C ASN A 14 -5.93 9.26 67.04
N MET A 15 -6.07 10.18 66.08
CA MET A 15 -5.34 11.45 66.07
C MET A 15 -5.86 12.41 67.15
N MET A 16 -5.03 12.71 68.14
CA MET A 16 -5.18 13.89 69.01
C MET A 16 -4.91 15.19 68.22
N PRO A 17 -5.53 16.32 68.59
CA PRO A 17 -5.31 17.59 67.91
C PRO A 17 -3.87 18.09 68.12
N LEU A 18 -3.17 18.37 67.01
CA LEU A 18 -1.80 18.90 67.01
C LEU A 18 -1.71 20.24 67.76
N SER A 19 -0.71 20.36 68.64
CA SER A 19 -0.43 21.58 69.40
C SER A 19 -0.10 22.77 68.49
N PRO A 20 -0.35 24.02 68.92
CA PRO A 20 -0.11 25.22 68.11
C PRO A 20 1.31 25.31 67.54
N GLN A 21 2.32 24.88 68.30
CA GLN A 21 3.71 24.83 67.84
C GLN A 21 3.95 23.82 66.70
N ARG A 22 3.32 22.64 66.73
CA ARG A 22 3.44 21.66 65.64
C ARG A 22 2.70 22.10 64.38
N ARG A 23 1.60 22.84 64.50
CA ARG A 23 0.92 23.44 63.33
C ARG A 23 1.82 24.43 62.62
N VAL A 24 2.47 25.34 63.37
CA VAL A 24 3.43 26.30 62.79
C VAL A 24 4.58 25.58 62.08
N GLN A 25 5.14 24.52 62.66
CA GLN A 25 6.21 23.74 62.02
C GLN A 25 5.77 23.04 60.73
N VAL A 26 4.57 22.46 60.70
CA VAL A 26 4.02 21.81 59.49
C VAL A 26 3.68 22.85 58.41
N THR A 27 3.12 24.00 58.78
CA THR A 27 2.82 25.08 57.84
C THR A 27 4.11 25.69 57.27
N SER A 28 5.16 25.86 58.08
CA SER A 28 6.48 26.29 57.61
C SER A 28 7.13 25.27 56.68
N LEU A 29 6.98 23.96 56.95
CA LEU A 29 7.52 22.91 56.09
C LEU A 29 6.81 22.86 54.72
N ILE A 30 5.48 23.02 54.70
CA ILE A 30 4.68 23.10 53.47
C ILE A 30 5.05 24.36 52.69
N LEU A 31 5.25 25.51 53.35
CA LEU A 31 5.67 26.75 52.70
C LEU A 31 7.08 26.64 52.10
N ILE A 32 8.01 25.96 52.79
CA ILE A 32 9.36 25.68 52.28
C ILE A 32 9.30 24.72 51.08
N ILE A 33 8.43 23.72 51.09
CA ILE A 33 8.22 22.81 49.95
C ILE A 33 7.63 23.56 48.75
N ILE A 34 6.64 24.43 48.97
CA ILE A 34 6.05 25.26 47.89
C ILE A 34 7.07 26.24 47.33
N ILE A 35 7.87 26.91 48.17
CA ILE A 35 8.95 27.81 47.73
C ILE A 35 10.04 27.03 46.99
N SER A 36 10.37 25.80 47.42
CA SER A 36 11.34 24.95 46.73
C SER A 36 10.83 24.46 45.38
N ILE A 37 9.53 24.16 45.25
CA ILE A 37 8.88 23.81 43.97
C ILE A 37 8.84 25.02 43.03
N ILE A 38 8.61 26.23 43.54
CA ILE A 38 8.64 27.47 42.75
C ILE A 38 10.07 27.80 42.29
N ILE A 39 11.08 27.61 43.14
CA ILE A 39 12.49 27.84 42.78
C ILE A 39 12.99 26.79 41.78
N VAL A 40 12.57 25.53 41.90
CA VAL A 40 12.85 24.49 40.90
C VAL A 40 12.10 24.77 39.58
N GLY A 41 10.86 25.28 39.65
CA GLY A 41 10.13 25.76 38.47
C GLY A 41 10.83 26.92 37.75
N TYR A 42 11.36 27.89 38.49
CA TYR A 42 12.07 29.05 37.93
C TYR A 42 13.50 28.73 37.44
N ALA A 43 14.16 27.72 38.03
CA ALA A 43 15.45 27.22 37.57
C ALA A 43 15.32 26.37 36.29
N ILE A 44 14.18 25.71 36.07
CA ILE A 44 13.89 24.95 34.84
C ILE A 44 13.53 25.90 33.67
N GLU A 45 13.02 27.11 33.95
CA GLU A 45 12.77 28.12 32.91
C GLU A 45 14.01 28.93 32.47
N SER A 46 15.16 28.82 33.15
CA SER A 46 16.34 29.66 32.88
C SER A 46 17.62 28.92 32.48
N SER A 47 17.58 27.61 32.23
CA SER A 47 18.72 26.86 31.68
C SER A 47 18.47 26.34 30.25
N THR A 48 18.06 27.23 29.35
CA THR A 48 18.26 27.03 27.91
C THR A 48 19.64 27.56 27.54
N ILE A 49 20.67 26.73 27.75
CA ILE A 49 21.89 26.86 26.95
C ILE A 49 21.51 26.41 25.54
N ILE A 50 21.07 27.35 24.72
CA ILE A 50 20.88 27.17 23.28
C ILE A 50 22.29 27.06 22.68
N PRO A 51 22.67 25.94 22.05
CA PRO A 51 23.79 25.95 21.13
C PRO A 51 23.41 26.87 19.96
N SER A 52 24.17 27.93 19.76
CA SER A 52 23.99 28.90 18.69
C SER A 52 24.35 28.34 17.30
N SER A 53 23.72 27.23 16.86
CA SER A 53 23.82 26.69 15.48
C SER A 53 22.96 25.46 15.14
N GLY A 54 21.78 25.23 15.73
CA GLY A 54 21.00 24.04 15.38
C GLY A 54 19.49 24.16 15.52
N SER A 55 18.81 24.72 14.51
CA SER A 55 17.36 24.57 14.38
C SER A 55 17.02 23.10 14.14
N ILE A 56 16.15 22.52 14.97
CA ILE A 56 15.56 21.20 14.74
C ILE A 56 14.68 21.31 13.49
N TYR A 57 15.02 20.57 12.44
CA TYR A 57 14.29 20.54 11.18
C TYR A 57 13.17 19.48 11.25
N TYR A 58 11.92 19.88 11.11
CA TYR A 58 10.78 18.99 10.95
C TYR A 58 10.40 18.93 9.46
N GLN A 59 10.18 17.72 8.92
CA GLN A 59 9.61 17.60 7.58
C GLN A 59 8.14 18.06 7.59
N PRO A 60 7.67 18.78 6.54
CA PRO A 60 6.28 19.18 6.45
C PRO A 60 5.34 17.96 6.39
N GLU A 61 4.11 18.10 6.92
CA GLU A 61 3.04 17.12 6.74
C GLU A 61 2.71 16.92 5.25
N PHE A 62 2.15 15.76 4.90
CA PHE A 62 1.75 15.49 3.52
C PHE A 62 0.60 16.39 3.09
N GLN A 63 0.80 17.16 2.02
CA GLN A 63 -0.21 18.04 1.46
C GLN A 63 -0.04 18.14 -0.05
N ILE A 64 -1.15 18.08 -0.79
CA ILE A 64 -1.21 18.52 -2.18
C ILE A 64 -1.50 20.01 -2.16
N LEU A 65 -0.54 20.80 -2.64
CA LEU A 65 -0.61 22.27 -2.64
C LEU A 65 -1.28 22.82 -3.89
N PHE A 66 -1.16 22.10 -5.01
CA PHE A 66 -1.78 22.45 -6.29
C PHE A 66 -1.90 21.21 -7.18
N ASN A 67 -2.96 21.13 -7.98
CA ASN A 67 -3.06 20.19 -9.09
C ASN A 67 -3.89 20.80 -10.23
N ASP A 68 -3.53 20.47 -11.47
CA ASP A 68 -4.34 20.81 -12.64
C ASP A 68 -4.02 19.85 -13.80
N GLY A 69 -5.07 19.25 -14.36
CA GLY A 69 -5.03 18.45 -15.58
C GLY A 69 -5.57 19.19 -16.79
N PHE A 70 -5.80 20.50 -16.70
CA PHE A 70 -6.28 21.38 -17.79
C PHE A 70 -7.67 21.09 -18.33
N GLU A 71 -8.43 20.17 -17.71
CA GLU A 71 -9.73 19.69 -18.20
C GLU A 71 -10.83 20.76 -18.27
N THR A 72 -10.60 21.94 -17.70
CA THR A 72 -11.47 23.10 -17.89
C THR A 72 -11.28 23.79 -19.25
N GLY A 73 -10.30 23.35 -20.03
CA GLY A 73 -9.92 23.91 -21.33
C GLY A 73 -9.31 25.31 -21.25
N ASN A 74 -8.88 25.75 -20.06
CA ASN A 74 -8.30 27.07 -19.83
C ASN A 74 -7.27 27.04 -18.67
N LEU A 75 -6.65 28.18 -18.37
CA LEU A 75 -5.61 28.32 -17.34
C LEU A 75 -6.13 29.01 -16.05
N ASN A 76 -7.44 29.00 -15.79
CA ASN A 76 -8.05 29.74 -14.67
C ASN A 76 -7.71 29.17 -13.29
N ALA A 77 -7.28 27.91 -13.20
CA ALA A 77 -6.82 27.30 -11.95
C ALA A 77 -5.48 27.91 -11.47
N TRP A 78 -4.72 28.53 -12.37
CA TRP A 78 -3.39 29.08 -12.11
C TRP A 78 -3.48 30.50 -11.54
N ASN A 79 -2.50 30.91 -10.74
CA ASN A 79 -2.43 32.29 -10.26
C ASN A 79 -2.13 33.28 -11.39
N GLY A 80 -1.51 32.81 -12.47
CA GLY A 80 -1.43 33.56 -13.72
C GLY A 80 -0.46 32.93 -14.72
N THR A 81 -0.28 33.65 -15.82
CA THR A 81 0.67 33.32 -16.88
C THR A 81 1.65 34.48 -17.10
N LYS A 82 2.82 34.17 -17.67
CA LYS A 82 3.79 35.15 -18.14
C LYS A 82 4.29 34.78 -19.53
N THR A 83 4.23 35.75 -20.44
CA THR A 83 4.79 35.64 -21.79
C THR A 83 5.64 36.86 -22.11
N THR A 84 6.67 36.66 -22.93
CA THR A 84 7.33 37.74 -23.66
C THR A 84 6.57 38.09 -24.93
N THR A 85 6.72 39.33 -25.43
CA THR A 85 5.99 39.79 -26.62
C THR A 85 6.21 38.86 -27.82
N GLY A 86 5.11 38.39 -28.41
CA GLY A 86 5.09 37.48 -29.55
C GLY A 86 5.06 35.98 -29.18
N ASP A 87 5.27 35.64 -27.91
CA ASP A 87 5.27 34.26 -27.40
C ASP A 87 3.92 33.94 -26.77
N GLN A 88 3.58 32.65 -26.66
CA GLN A 88 2.21 32.23 -26.35
C GLN A 88 2.19 31.09 -25.33
N ILE A 89 1.17 31.13 -24.46
CA ILE A 89 0.74 30.00 -23.64
C ILE A 89 -0.77 29.84 -23.79
N THR A 90 -1.21 28.66 -24.21
CA THR A 90 -2.62 28.33 -24.47
C THR A 90 -2.93 26.92 -23.99
N THR A 91 -4.19 26.53 -24.08
CA THR A 91 -4.63 25.14 -23.96
C THR A 91 -4.94 24.56 -25.33
N ALA A 92 -4.72 23.27 -25.52
CA ALA A 92 -5.03 22.55 -26.75
C ALA A 92 -5.57 21.14 -26.45
N THR A 93 -6.18 20.52 -27.46
CA THR A 93 -6.76 19.17 -27.38
C THR A 93 -5.96 18.13 -28.17
N THR A 94 -4.86 18.54 -28.79
CA THR A 94 -4.07 17.72 -29.70
C THR A 94 -2.93 17.05 -28.96
N ASN A 95 -3.04 15.73 -28.73
CA ASN A 95 -2.05 14.94 -27.99
C ASN A 95 -1.92 15.37 -26.50
N PRO A 96 -3.01 15.45 -25.71
CA PRO A 96 -2.90 15.58 -24.25
C PRO A 96 -2.29 14.31 -23.63
N TYR A 97 -1.63 14.43 -22.47
CA TYR A 97 -1.13 13.26 -21.75
C TYR A 97 -2.28 12.54 -21.01
N GLU A 98 -3.04 13.30 -20.22
CA GLU A 98 -4.24 12.85 -19.53
C GLU A 98 -5.44 13.70 -19.97
N GLY A 99 -6.67 13.23 -19.76
CA GLY A 99 -7.86 14.02 -20.12
C GLY A 99 -7.97 14.47 -21.59
N SER A 100 -8.61 15.61 -21.81
CA SER A 100 -8.94 16.15 -23.14
C SER A 100 -8.11 17.38 -23.50
N TYR A 101 -7.51 18.03 -22.51
CA TYR A 101 -6.79 19.28 -22.70
C TYR A 101 -5.40 19.20 -22.09
N HIS A 102 -4.47 19.97 -22.64
CA HIS A 102 -3.14 20.17 -22.07
C HIS A 102 -2.71 21.61 -22.32
N ALA A 103 -1.67 22.08 -21.65
CA ALA A 103 -1.06 23.37 -21.95
C ALA A 103 -0.06 23.27 -23.11
N VAL A 104 0.01 24.34 -23.89
CA VAL A 104 0.99 24.57 -24.97
C VAL A 104 1.78 25.82 -24.66
N CYS A 105 3.10 25.72 -24.67
CA CYS A 105 3.99 26.87 -24.56
C CYS A 105 4.84 26.98 -25.81
N GLN A 106 4.89 28.18 -26.39
CA GLN A 106 5.72 28.47 -27.55
C GLN A 106 6.50 29.76 -27.34
N THR A 107 7.82 29.69 -27.56
CA THR A 107 8.68 30.86 -27.71
C THR A 107 9.24 30.92 -29.12
N ASN A 108 9.26 32.12 -29.72
CA ASN A 108 9.99 32.36 -30.96
C ASN A 108 11.51 32.34 -30.73
N ALA A 109 12.28 32.36 -31.81
CA ALA A 109 13.73 32.49 -31.79
C ALA A 109 14.24 33.64 -30.89
N VAL A 110 15.31 33.37 -30.16
CA VAL A 110 16.03 34.26 -29.25
C VAL A 110 17.48 34.35 -29.67
N THR A 111 17.87 35.40 -30.40
CA THR A 111 19.28 35.65 -30.72
C THR A 111 20.04 36.33 -29.57
N SER A 112 19.33 37.02 -28.67
CA SER A 112 19.88 37.59 -27.44
C SER A 112 18.79 37.83 -26.39
N GLY A 113 19.13 37.74 -25.11
CA GLY A 113 18.20 37.94 -24.00
C GLY A 113 17.50 36.67 -23.54
N THR A 114 16.33 36.80 -22.93
CA THR A 114 15.54 35.67 -22.40
C THR A 114 14.08 35.86 -22.79
N LYS A 115 13.52 34.87 -23.48
CA LYS A 115 12.08 34.74 -23.67
C LYS A 115 11.48 33.80 -22.65
N TYR A 116 10.17 33.87 -22.44
CA TYR A 116 9.46 32.95 -21.57
C TYR A 116 7.99 32.85 -21.98
N ALA A 117 7.41 31.68 -21.72
CA ALA A 117 5.99 31.40 -21.86
C ALA A 117 5.62 30.32 -20.83
N TYR A 118 5.13 30.72 -19.66
CA TYR A 118 4.86 29.81 -18.54
C TYR A 118 3.62 30.21 -17.75
N SER A 119 3.04 29.25 -17.04
CA SER A 119 2.05 29.46 -15.97
C SER A 119 2.72 29.33 -14.59
N TYR A 120 2.13 29.92 -13.57
CA TYR A 120 2.69 29.83 -12.21
C TYR A 120 1.63 29.71 -11.13
N VAL A 121 2.03 29.07 -10.03
CA VAL A 121 1.28 28.98 -8.79
C VAL A 121 2.07 29.66 -7.67
N SER A 122 1.38 30.47 -6.89
CA SER A 122 1.90 31.20 -5.73
C SER A 122 1.35 30.55 -4.45
N LEU A 123 2.23 30.27 -3.50
CA LEU A 123 1.86 29.69 -2.22
C LEU A 123 1.61 30.80 -1.19
N ALA A 124 0.48 30.72 -0.49
CA ALA A 124 0.13 31.67 0.57
C ALA A 124 1.12 31.62 1.74
N THR A 125 1.72 30.45 1.99
CA THR A 125 2.72 30.25 3.04
C THR A 125 3.97 29.61 2.40
N PRO A 126 5.18 30.18 2.60
CA PRO A 126 6.39 29.59 2.07
C PRO A 126 6.65 28.18 2.61
N VAL A 127 7.06 27.25 1.74
CA VAL A 127 7.28 25.84 2.08
C VAL A 127 8.75 25.47 1.91
N SER A 128 9.36 24.86 2.93
CA SER A 128 10.79 24.55 2.93
C SER A 128 11.18 23.31 2.12
N GLU A 129 10.26 22.37 1.89
CA GLU A 129 10.48 21.17 1.07
C GLU A 129 9.29 21.00 0.12
N ILE A 130 9.56 20.97 -1.19
CA ILE A 130 8.50 20.95 -2.20
C ILE A 130 8.89 20.11 -3.42
N TYR A 131 7.90 19.38 -3.92
CA TYR A 131 7.94 18.56 -5.12
C TYR A 131 6.97 19.15 -6.14
N ALA A 132 7.43 19.29 -7.39
CA ALA A 132 6.63 19.74 -8.51
C ALA A 132 6.76 18.74 -9.66
N ARG A 133 5.65 18.12 -10.04
CA ARG A 133 5.58 17.14 -11.12
C ARG A 133 4.69 17.64 -12.26
N ALA A 134 5.14 17.42 -13.48
CA ALA A 134 4.31 17.53 -14.68
C ALA A 134 4.83 16.59 -15.76
N TYR A 135 3.94 16.24 -16.68
CA TYR A 135 4.32 15.57 -17.92
C TYR A 135 4.67 16.62 -18.95
N PHE A 136 5.81 16.47 -19.62
CA PHE A 136 6.27 17.38 -20.67
C PHE A 136 6.47 16.63 -21.99
N TYR A 137 5.91 17.16 -23.08
CA TYR A 137 6.15 16.71 -24.43
C TYR A 137 6.97 17.76 -25.15
N ILE A 138 8.15 17.38 -25.65
CA ILE A 138 8.94 18.27 -26.49
C ILE A 138 8.41 18.08 -27.92
N PHE A 139 7.62 19.05 -28.39
CA PHE A 139 7.00 18.94 -29.71
C PHE A 139 7.98 19.31 -30.82
N ASP A 140 8.68 20.43 -30.65
CA ASP A 140 9.61 21.00 -31.63
C ASP A 140 10.61 21.92 -30.92
N GLY A 141 11.85 21.97 -31.39
CA GLY A 141 12.92 22.83 -30.87
C GLY A 141 14.18 22.10 -30.43
N LEU A 142 14.39 20.85 -30.87
CA LEU A 142 15.64 20.11 -30.72
C LEU A 142 16.15 19.61 -32.09
N PRO A 143 17.48 19.51 -32.28
CA PRO A 143 18.52 19.86 -31.33
C PRO A 143 18.63 21.37 -31.14
N LEU A 144 19.10 21.81 -29.97
CA LEU A 144 19.44 23.22 -29.78
C LEU A 144 20.64 23.59 -30.67
N ASP A 145 20.76 24.86 -31.05
CA ASP A 145 21.69 25.29 -32.09
C ASP A 145 23.15 25.29 -31.61
N ASP A 146 23.44 26.02 -30.53
CA ASP A 146 24.78 26.30 -30.03
C ASP A 146 25.03 25.71 -28.64
N ASN A 147 26.30 25.39 -28.36
CA ASN A 147 26.69 25.03 -27.01
C ASN A 147 26.32 26.15 -26.05
N ASP A 148 25.77 25.73 -24.91
CA ASP A 148 25.25 26.59 -23.87
C ASP A 148 23.84 27.14 -24.13
N ASP A 149 23.16 26.82 -25.21
CA ASP A 149 21.73 27.15 -25.38
C ASP A 149 20.85 26.36 -24.39
N ARG A 150 19.72 26.95 -23.97
CA ARG A 150 18.80 26.30 -23.01
C ARG A 150 17.37 26.80 -23.07
N PHE A 151 16.46 25.92 -22.66
CA PHE A 151 15.13 26.31 -22.20
C PHE A 151 14.68 25.57 -20.93
N GLY A 152 14.00 26.27 -20.02
CA GLY A 152 13.50 25.74 -18.75
C GLY A 152 12.11 25.10 -18.85
N LEU A 153 11.80 24.20 -17.92
CA LEU A 153 10.54 23.44 -17.83
C LEU A 153 9.82 23.66 -16.50
N ILE A 154 10.55 23.56 -15.38
CA ILE A 154 10.05 23.82 -14.01
C ILE A 154 11.03 24.75 -13.30
N ALA A 155 10.53 25.72 -12.54
CA ALA A 155 11.36 26.61 -11.75
C ALA A 155 10.76 26.93 -10.38
N PHE A 156 11.61 27.07 -9.37
CA PHE A 156 11.24 27.45 -8.00
C PHE A 156 11.74 28.85 -7.65
N GLU A 157 10.87 29.65 -7.03
CA GLU A 157 11.20 30.96 -6.49
C GLU A 157 11.11 30.98 -4.96
N VAL A 158 12.06 31.69 -4.35
CA VAL A 158 12.10 31.98 -2.92
C VAL A 158 12.07 33.49 -2.77
N ASN A 159 11.10 34.03 -2.02
CA ASN A 159 10.88 35.49 -1.90
C ASN A 159 10.85 36.22 -3.25
N SER A 160 10.18 35.62 -4.25
CA SER A 160 10.01 36.20 -5.59
C SER A 160 11.32 36.37 -6.37
N GLN A 161 12.35 35.60 -6.00
CA GLN A 161 13.62 35.49 -6.72
C GLN A 161 13.80 34.04 -7.18
N LEU A 162 14.26 33.84 -8.41
CA LEU A 162 14.53 32.51 -8.96
C LEU A 162 15.64 31.82 -8.16
N GLN A 163 15.32 30.70 -7.51
CA GLN A 163 16.27 29.93 -6.71
C GLN A 163 16.93 28.81 -7.52
N CYS A 164 16.15 28.10 -8.34
CA CYS A 164 16.62 27.02 -9.21
C CYS A 164 15.63 26.69 -10.34
N THR A 165 16.12 26.03 -11.39
CA THR A 165 15.31 25.57 -12.52
C THR A 165 15.80 24.22 -13.07
N PHE A 166 14.83 23.39 -13.46
CA PHE A 166 15.03 22.21 -14.29
C PHE A 166 14.81 22.57 -15.76
N ARG A 167 15.78 22.26 -16.62
CA ARG A 167 15.87 22.75 -17.99
C ARG A 167 16.48 21.74 -18.96
N VAL A 168 16.30 21.97 -20.25
CA VAL A 168 17.14 21.39 -21.31
C VAL A 168 18.29 22.35 -21.59
N HIS A 169 19.51 21.82 -21.67
CA HIS A 169 20.74 22.59 -21.88
C HIS A 169 21.68 21.85 -22.82
N ARG A 170 22.21 22.55 -23.82
CA ARG A 170 23.18 22.01 -24.77
C ARG A 170 24.59 22.10 -24.20
N SER A 171 25.27 20.96 -24.07
CA SER A 171 26.64 20.92 -23.55
C SER A 171 27.45 19.82 -24.23
N GLY A 172 28.52 20.24 -24.91
CA GLY A 172 29.37 19.35 -25.69
C GLY A 172 28.69 18.84 -26.96
N GLY A 173 27.81 19.66 -27.57
CA GLY A 173 27.05 19.31 -28.77
C GLY A 173 25.88 18.36 -28.54
N VAL A 174 25.51 18.11 -27.27
CA VAL A 174 24.43 17.21 -26.88
C VAL A 174 23.46 17.95 -25.97
N ASP A 175 22.17 17.86 -26.27
CA ASP A 175 21.10 18.41 -25.43
C ASP A 175 20.86 17.47 -24.26
N LYS A 176 20.84 18.01 -23.04
CA LYS A 176 20.73 17.24 -21.80
C LYS A 176 19.70 17.87 -20.88
N PHE A 177 19.02 17.04 -20.10
CA PHE A 177 18.30 17.54 -18.93
C PHE A 177 19.31 18.02 -17.89
N ASN A 178 19.02 19.15 -17.25
CA ASN A 178 19.94 19.86 -16.37
C ASN A 178 19.19 20.55 -15.22
N ILE A 179 19.76 20.50 -14.02
CA ILE A 179 19.40 21.39 -12.92
C ILE A 179 20.47 22.46 -12.81
N ILE A 180 20.05 23.72 -12.66
CA ILE A 180 20.89 24.83 -12.21
C ILE A 180 20.21 25.54 -11.03
N GLY A 181 20.98 25.88 -10.00
CA GLY A 181 20.49 26.57 -8.81
C GLY A 181 21.61 27.25 -8.03
N PHE A 182 21.25 27.89 -6.91
CA PHE A 182 22.23 28.56 -6.04
C PHE A 182 22.67 27.69 -4.85
N ASN A 183 23.94 27.83 -4.47
CA ASN A 183 24.56 27.36 -3.24
C ASN A 183 25.16 28.58 -2.53
N GLY A 184 24.40 29.21 -1.63
CA GLY A 184 24.68 30.53 -1.10
C GLY A 184 24.76 31.55 -2.24
N THR A 185 25.90 32.24 -2.37
CA THR A 185 26.13 33.17 -3.48
C THR A 185 26.63 32.50 -4.77
N ALA A 186 27.10 31.25 -4.70
CA ALA A 186 27.62 30.49 -5.83
C ALA A 186 26.52 29.79 -6.65
N ILE A 187 26.85 29.42 -7.89
CA ILE A 187 26.00 28.62 -8.76
C ILE A 187 26.44 27.16 -8.70
N VAL A 188 25.46 26.25 -8.67
CA VAL A 188 25.67 24.81 -8.80
C VAL A 188 24.79 24.28 -9.95
N GLN A 189 25.31 23.34 -10.73
CA GLN A 189 24.56 22.71 -11.82
C GLN A 189 25.00 21.28 -12.08
N LYS A 190 24.10 20.45 -12.60
CA LYS A 190 24.37 19.05 -12.96
C LYS A 190 23.43 18.61 -14.07
N SER A 191 23.98 17.90 -15.07
CA SER A 191 23.22 17.36 -16.21
C SER A 191 23.13 15.83 -16.14
N THR A 192 22.16 15.27 -16.86
CA THR A 192 22.03 13.82 -17.05
C THR A 192 23.19 13.24 -17.84
N SER A 193 23.48 11.95 -17.61
CA SER A 193 24.54 11.20 -18.30
C SER A 193 24.03 10.15 -19.29
N ALA A 194 22.78 9.69 -19.16
CA ALA A 194 22.24 8.57 -19.96
C ALA A 194 20.82 8.81 -20.51
N VAL A 195 20.09 9.80 -19.98
CA VAL A 195 18.74 10.15 -20.44
C VAL A 195 18.79 11.52 -21.11
N TYR A 196 18.41 11.57 -22.38
CA TYR A 196 18.48 12.78 -23.20
C TYR A 196 17.06 13.21 -23.61
N PRO A 197 16.81 14.53 -23.70
CA PRO A 197 15.58 15.05 -24.26
C PRO A 197 15.50 14.70 -25.75
N GLU A 198 14.30 14.29 -26.18
CA GLU A 198 13.98 13.93 -27.56
C GLU A 198 12.64 14.54 -27.91
N GLU A 199 12.48 14.98 -29.16
CA GLU A 199 11.19 15.40 -29.68
C GLU A 199 10.25 14.22 -29.84
N GLY A 200 8.94 14.50 -29.83
CA GLY A 200 7.93 13.50 -30.11
C GLY A 200 7.63 12.56 -28.94
N LYS A 201 8.06 12.91 -27.72
CA LYS A 201 8.03 12.02 -26.55
C LYS A 201 7.61 12.75 -25.28
N TRP A 202 6.75 12.10 -24.49
CA TRP A 202 6.35 12.53 -23.16
C TRP A 202 7.39 12.11 -22.11
N TYR A 203 7.68 13.01 -21.19
CA TYR A 203 8.53 12.80 -20.03
C TYR A 203 7.77 13.18 -18.76
N CYS A 204 7.66 12.26 -17.80
CA CYS A 204 7.28 12.64 -16.44
C CYS A 204 8.48 13.31 -15.79
N ILE A 205 8.40 14.61 -15.54
CA ILE A 205 9.45 15.36 -14.85
C ILE A 205 8.94 15.71 -13.47
N GLU A 206 9.66 15.28 -12.44
CA GLU A 206 9.43 15.68 -11.06
C GLU A 206 10.67 16.37 -10.52
N PHE A 207 10.53 17.61 -10.08
CA PHE A 207 11.61 18.47 -9.61
C PHE A 207 11.39 18.81 -8.14
N TYR A 208 12.45 18.73 -7.34
CA TYR A 208 12.43 18.92 -5.89
C TYR A 208 13.45 19.94 -5.44
N ILE A 209 13.07 20.72 -4.44
CA ILE A 209 13.98 21.59 -3.67
C ILE A 209 13.74 21.42 -2.17
N LYS A 210 14.84 21.37 -1.43
CA LYS A 210 14.92 21.58 0.00
C LYS A 210 15.60 22.90 0.32
N VAL A 211 14.91 23.80 1.00
CA VAL A 211 15.40 25.10 1.44
C VAL A 211 16.04 24.99 2.83
N HIS A 212 17.36 24.99 2.90
CA HIS A 212 18.14 24.92 4.14
C HIS A 212 19.55 25.46 3.93
N SER A 213 20.12 26.10 4.96
CA SER A 213 21.44 26.75 4.92
C SER A 213 22.66 25.81 4.80
N ILE A 214 22.47 24.49 4.92
CA ILE A 214 23.55 23.49 4.98
C ILE A 214 23.09 22.20 4.33
N LYS A 215 21.86 21.77 4.66
CA LYS A 215 21.24 20.53 4.16
C LYS A 215 20.30 20.78 2.98
N GLY A 216 20.52 21.85 2.21
CA GLY A 216 19.68 22.15 1.06
C GLY A 216 19.98 21.17 -0.07
N GLU A 217 18.98 20.96 -0.92
CA GLU A 217 19.01 19.94 -1.97
C GLU A 217 18.25 20.40 -3.21
N TYR A 218 18.73 19.93 -4.37
CA TYR A 218 17.98 19.93 -5.62
C TYR A 218 18.01 18.52 -6.19
N ARG A 219 16.84 17.98 -6.52
CA ARG A 219 16.71 16.64 -7.11
C ARG A 219 15.72 16.64 -8.25
N ALA A 220 15.92 15.76 -9.23
CA ALA A 220 14.94 15.53 -10.27
C ALA A 220 14.84 14.06 -10.67
N TRP A 221 13.61 13.63 -10.88
CA TRP A 221 13.24 12.34 -11.44
C TRP A 221 12.72 12.53 -12.86
N ILE A 222 13.16 11.64 -13.75
CA ILE A 222 12.67 11.57 -15.13
C ILE A 222 12.07 10.18 -15.30
N ASN A 223 10.78 10.13 -15.63
CA ASN A 223 10.00 8.89 -15.74
C ASN A 223 10.09 8.03 -14.46
N GLY A 224 9.99 8.68 -13.29
CA GLY A 224 10.05 8.04 -11.98
C GLY A 224 11.43 7.56 -11.53
N VAL A 225 12.49 7.79 -12.31
CA VAL A 225 13.87 7.43 -11.93
C VAL A 225 14.64 8.68 -11.57
N GLU A 226 15.28 8.73 -10.40
CA GLU A 226 16.13 9.85 -9.98
C GLU A 226 17.32 9.95 -10.93
N GLN A 227 17.44 11.08 -11.65
CA GLN A 227 18.52 11.27 -12.63
C GLN A 227 19.53 12.32 -12.18
N ILE A 228 19.10 13.31 -11.40
CA ILE A 228 19.95 14.42 -10.98
C ILE A 228 19.74 14.66 -9.49
N THR A 229 20.85 14.61 -8.73
CA THR A 229 20.87 14.87 -7.29
C THR A 229 22.05 15.77 -6.95
N ILE A 230 21.76 16.87 -6.26
CA ILE A 230 22.70 17.86 -5.72
C ILE A 230 22.30 18.08 -4.25
N THR A 231 23.17 17.75 -3.31
CA THR A 231 22.89 17.83 -1.87
C THR A 231 23.95 18.65 -1.15
N ASN A 232 23.72 18.94 0.14
CA ASN A 232 24.63 19.70 0.99
C ASN A 232 24.96 21.10 0.44
N VAL A 233 23.94 21.76 -0.12
CA VAL A 233 24.05 23.12 -0.65
C VAL A 233 23.26 24.09 0.23
N ASP A 234 23.72 25.33 0.35
CA ASP A 234 22.97 26.41 0.97
C ASP A 234 21.92 26.94 -0.02
N THR A 235 20.66 26.56 0.19
CA THR A 235 19.54 27.00 -0.64
C THR A 235 18.78 28.18 -0.03
N THR A 236 19.32 28.81 1.03
CA THR A 236 18.67 29.91 1.76
C THR A 236 18.99 31.30 1.23
N ARG A 237 19.68 31.39 0.08
CA ARG A 237 20.12 32.64 -0.56
C ARG A 237 19.08 33.77 -0.52
N TYR A 238 17.83 33.43 -0.80
CA TYR A 238 16.74 34.41 -0.87
C TYR A 238 15.72 34.29 0.27
N GLY A 239 15.81 33.29 1.14
CA GLY A 239 14.83 33.03 2.20
C GLY A 239 14.73 31.56 2.60
N ASN A 240 13.72 31.23 3.41
CA ASN A 240 13.60 29.92 4.08
C ASN A 240 12.54 28.99 3.47
N GLY A 241 11.89 29.37 2.37
CA GLY A 241 10.87 28.55 1.73
C GLY A 241 10.48 29.03 0.34
N VAL A 242 10.01 28.12 -0.49
CA VAL A 242 9.50 28.39 -1.82
C VAL A 242 8.13 29.06 -1.72
N ASN A 243 7.91 30.11 -2.50
CA ASN A 243 6.65 30.84 -2.54
C ASN A 243 6.00 30.90 -3.92
N CYS A 244 6.72 30.53 -4.98
CA CYS A 244 6.18 30.46 -6.33
C CYS A 244 6.84 29.35 -7.14
N ILE A 245 6.05 28.66 -7.95
CA ILE A 245 6.47 27.56 -8.82
C ILE A 245 5.99 27.86 -10.24
N ARG A 246 6.89 27.75 -11.22
CA ARG A 246 6.62 28.01 -12.65
C ARG A 246 6.64 26.71 -13.46
N PHE A 247 5.74 26.58 -14.43
CA PHE A 247 5.64 25.45 -15.36
C PHE A 247 5.51 25.93 -16.81
N GLY A 248 6.22 25.28 -17.73
CA GLY A 248 6.25 25.64 -19.15
C GLY A 248 7.64 26.13 -19.57
N LEU A 249 7.72 27.02 -20.57
CA LEU A 249 9.00 27.60 -21.00
C LEU A 249 9.42 28.70 -20.00
N THR A 250 9.98 28.28 -18.85
CA THR A 250 10.29 29.18 -17.73
C THR A 250 11.40 30.18 -18.04
N SER A 251 12.23 29.86 -19.03
CA SER A 251 13.21 30.72 -19.68
C SER A 251 13.67 30.05 -20.97
N THR A 252 13.78 30.77 -22.08
CA THR A 252 14.40 30.33 -23.33
C THR A 252 15.52 31.31 -23.63
N ILE A 253 16.75 30.82 -23.74
CA ILE A 253 17.94 31.66 -23.85
C ILE A 253 18.78 31.17 -25.02
N ASN A 254 19.08 32.11 -25.91
CA ASN A 254 19.95 31.93 -27.08
C ASN A 254 19.48 30.90 -28.11
N VAL A 255 18.28 30.34 -28.04
CA VAL A 255 17.79 29.36 -29.04
C VAL A 255 17.35 30.08 -30.31
N GLN A 256 17.96 29.82 -31.46
CA GLN A 256 17.81 30.60 -32.69
C GLN A 256 16.62 30.16 -33.56
N HIS A 257 15.83 29.20 -33.09
CA HIS A 257 14.56 28.78 -33.68
C HIS A 257 13.44 28.73 -32.64
N ALA A 258 12.21 28.49 -33.08
CA ALA A 258 11.06 28.41 -32.18
C ALA A 258 11.10 27.13 -31.35
N VAL A 259 10.73 27.22 -30.07
CA VAL A 259 10.60 26.05 -29.18
C VAL A 259 9.13 25.91 -28.81
N THR A 260 8.59 24.71 -29.00
CA THR A 260 7.22 24.36 -28.64
C THR A 260 7.22 23.14 -27.73
N ILE A 261 6.65 23.29 -26.54
CA ILE A 261 6.46 22.19 -25.60
C ILE A 261 4.99 22.11 -25.18
N TYR A 262 4.56 20.91 -24.84
CA TYR A 262 3.30 20.67 -24.16
C TYR A 262 3.57 20.23 -22.73
N TYR A 263 2.67 20.56 -21.83
CA TYR A 263 2.70 19.97 -20.50
C TYR A 263 1.30 19.75 -19.92
N ASP A 264 1.21 18.75 -19.05
CA ASP A 264 -0.05 18.20 -18.59
C ASP A 264 0.11 17.49 -17.22
N ALA A 265 -1.01 17.16 -16.57
CA ALA A 265 -1.11 16.46 -15.29
C ALA A 265 -0.15 17.02 -14.23
N VAL A 266 -0.32 18.30 -13.92
CA VAL A 266 0.52 19.05 -12.98
C VAL A 266 0.11 18.75 -11.54
N VAL A 267 1.08 18.49 -10.67
CA VAL A 267 0.89 18.35 -9.23
C VAL A 267 2.04 19.03 -8.48
N VAL A 268 1.73 19.74 -7.39
CA VAL A 268 2.69 20.28 -6.43
C VAL A 268 2.36 19.74 -5.05
N SER A 269 3.36 19.19 -4.36
CA SER A 269 3.18 18.56 -3.05
C SER A 269 4.36 18.78 -2.12
N THR A 270 4.14 18.61 -0.82
CA THR A 270 5.19 18.55 0.21
C THR A 270 5.88 17.18 0.30
N ARG A 271 5.39 16.16 -0.42
CA ARG A 271 6.05 14.85 -0.55
C ARG A 271 6.19 14.44 -2.01
N TYR A 272 7.03 13.42 -2.22
CA TYR A 272 7.22 12.79 -3.51
C TYR A 272 5.89 12.31 -4.11
N ILE A 273 5.67 12.63 -5.38
CA ILE A 273 4.43 12.40 -6.11
C ILE A 273 4.54 11.11 -6.93
N GLY A 274 5.66 10.91 -7.62
CA GLY A 274 5.86 9.80 -8.55
C GLY A 274 5.17 9.99 -9.91
N PRO A 275 5.53 9.15 -10.90
CA PRO A 275 4.80 9.10 -12.15
C PRO A 275 3.38 8.57 -11.91
N LEU A 276 2.41 9.03 -12.69
CA LEU A 276 1.15 8.33 -12.90
C LEU A 276 1.45 6.89 -13.30
N GLU A 277 0.71 5.96 -12.70
CA GLU A 277 0.83 4.53 -12.97
C GLU A 277 0.73 4.26 -14.47
N ALA A 278 1.41 3.20 -14.95
CA ALA A 278 1.32 2.79 -16.34
C ALA A 278 -0.15 2.72 -16.74
N GLN A 279 -0.54 3.43 -17.81
CA GLN A 279 -1.94 3.48 -18.19
C GLN A 279 -2.34 2.12 -18.73
N VAL A 280 -2.84 1.27 -17.83
CA VAL A 280 -3.57 0.06 -18.17
C VAL A 280 -4.84 0.52 -18.86
N LEU A 281 -4.82 0.45 -20.18
CA LEU A 281 -5.94 0.88 -21.02
C LEU A 281 -7.10 -0.10 -20.92
N PHE A 282 -6.78 -1.36 -20.60
CA PHE A 282 -7.75 -2.45 -20.46
C PHE A 282 -7.10 -3.66 -19.81
N THR A 283 -7.83 -4.33 -18.92
CA THR A 283 -7.53 -5.70 -18.46
C THR A 283 -8.81 -6.49 -18.30
N ASP A 284 -8.79 -7.76 -18.67
CA ASP A 284 -9.88 -8.68 -18.34
C ASP A 284 -9.35 -10.11 -18.20
N GLY A 285 -9.62 -10.72 -17.05
CA GLY A 285 -9.42 -12.15 -16.79
C GLY A 285 -10.69 -12.96 -17.02
N PHE A 286 -11.77 -12.36 -17.53
CA PHE A 286 -13.07 -12.98 -17.81
C PHE A 286 -13.83 -13.50 -16.58
N GLU A 287 -13.36 -13.18 -15.38
CA GLU A 287 -13.92 -13.67 -14.10
C GLU A 287 -15.34 -13.15 -13.80
N SER A 288 -15.79 -12.13 -14.52
CA SER A 288 -17.18 -11.67 -14.50
C SER A 288 -18.15 -12.63 -15.17
N GLY A 289 -17.65 -13.67 -15.85
CA GLY A 289 -18.46 -14.69 -16.55
C GLY A 289 -19.01 -14.22 -17.91
N GLY A 290 -18.52 -13.08 -18.44
CA GLY A 290 -18.96 -12.52 -19.71
C GLY A 290 -17.99 -11.46 -20.26
N PHE A 291 -18.28 -10.93 -21.45
CA PHE A 291 -17.45 -9.90 -22.10
C PHE A 291 -17.83 -8.47 -21.65
N TYR A 292 -18.18 -8.28 -20.38
CA TYR A 292 -18.76 -7.01 -19.88
C TYR A 292 -17.77 -5.84 -19.94
N GLU A 293 -16.48 -6.10 -19.78
CA GLU A 293 -15.43 -5.09 -19.86
C GLU A 293 -15.07 -4.72 -21.30
N TRP A 294 -15.45 -5.55 -22.28
CA TRP A 294 -15.10 -5.34 -23.68
C TRP A 294 -16.07 -4.37 -24.35
N SER A 295 -15.56 -3.56 -25.29
CA SER A 295 -16.43 -2.68 -26.09
C SER A 295 -17.38 -3.44 -27.00
N GLY A 296 -17.08 -4.70 -27.30
CA GLY A 296 -17.99 -5.59 -27.99
C GLY A 296 -17.32 -6.88 -28.47
N VAL A 297 -18.15 -7.71 -29.10
CA VAL A 297 -17.77 -9.00 -29.68
C VAL A 297 -18.24 -9.02 -31.13
N LYS A 298 -17.43 -9.57 -32.03
CA LYS A 298 -17.75 -9.75 -33.44
C LYS A 298 -17.59 -11.20 -33.85
N THR A 299 -18.67 -11.78 -34.37
CA THR A 299 -18.71 -13.13 -34.94
C THR A 299 -19.26 -13.12 -36.36
N THR A 300 -18.81 -14.04 -37.20
CA THR A 300 -19.56 -14.40 -38.41
C THR A 300 -20.74 -15.30 -38.04
N SER A 301 -21.84 -15.24 -38.79
CA SER A 301 -23.04 -16.04 -38.51
C SER A 301 -22.69 -17.54 -38.42
N GLY A 302 -23.06 -18.17 -37.30
CA GLY A 302 -22.77 -19.58 -36.99
C GLY A 302 -21.49 -19.83 -36.18
N ASP A 303 -20.63 -18.82 -36.02
CA ASP A 303 -19.40 -18.89 -35.22
C ASP A 303 -19.64 -18.39 -33.78
N LYS A 304 -18.72 -18.69 -32.86
CA LYS A 304 -18.93 -18.51 -31.41
C LYS A 304 -17.82 -17.68 -30.76
N ALA A 305 -18.24 -16.83 -29.82
CA ALA A 305 -17.39 -16.14 -28.87
C ALA A 305 -18.14 -16.14 -27.52
N THR A 306 -17.63 -16.86 -26.52
CA THR A 306 -18.32 -17.09 -25.24
C THR A 306 -17.33 -17.18 -24.09
N VAL A 307 -17.70 -16.68 -22.90
CA VAL A 307 -16.92 -16.91 -21.67
C VAL A 307 -17.35 -18.23 -21.02
N THR A 308 -16.40 -19.04 -20.58
CA THR A 308 -16.63 -20.40 -20.08
C THR A 308 -15.66 -20.76 -18.95
N ALA A 309 -16.07 -21.65 -18.06
CA ALA A 309 -15.19 -22.21 -17.03
C ALA A 309 -14.30 -23.37 -17.56
N THR A 310 -14.33 -23.60 -18.87
CA THR A 310 -13.53 -24.65 -19.51
C THR A 310 -12.14 -24.13 -19.81
N ASN A 311 -11.11 -24.83 -19.31
CA ASN A 311 -9.71 -24.53 -19.58
C ASN A 311 -9.33 -23.06 -19.29
N PRO A 312 -9.57 -22.51 -18.09
CA PRO A 312 -9.02 -21.21 -17.72
C PRO A 312 -7.49 -21.29 -17.57
N TYR A 313 -6.78 -20.25 -18.00
CA TYR A 313 -5.35 -20.12 -17.72
C TYR A 313 -5.12 -19.68 -16.26
N HIS A 314 -5.97 -18.77 -15.77
CA HIS A 314 -5.99 -18.21 -14.42
C HIS A 314 -7.44 -18.02 -13.96
N GLY A 315 -7.70 -18.16 -12.66
CA GLY A 315 -9.05 -17.99 -12.12
C GLY A 315 -10.03 -19.10 -12.53
N THR A 316 -11.30 -18.72 -12.70
CA THR A 316 -12.40 -19.65 -12.95
C THR A 316 -12.84 -19.66 -14.40
N PHE A 317 -12.67 -18.56 -15.13
CA PHE A 317 -13.26 -18.36 -16.46
C PHE A 317 -12.20 -18.00 -17.52
N SER A 318 -12.48 -18.32 -18.78
CA SER A 318 -11.73 -17.82 -19.95
C SER A 318 -12.67 -17.60 -21.13
N ALA A 319 -12.23 -16.84 -22.13
CA ALA A 319 -12.98 -16.63 -23.36
C ALA A 319 -12.66 -17.71 -24.39
N GLN A 320 -13.68 -18.40 -24.90
CA GLN A 320 -13.59 -19.31 -26.03
C GLN A 320 -14.01 -18.60 -27.32
N TYR A 321 -13.20 -18.72 -28.36
CA TYR A 321 -13.51 -18.27 -29.72
C TYR A 321 -13.42 -19.43 -30.69
N GLN A 322 -14.45 -19.60 -31.53
CA GLN A 322 -14.54 -20.70 -32.47
C GLN A 322 -15.08 -20.22 -33.83
N THR A 323 -14.36 -20.52 -34.90
CA THR A 323 -14.85 -20.37 -36.28
C THR A 323 -15.04 -21.73 -36.92
N SER A 324 -16.12 -21.89 -37.68
CA SER A 324 -16.39 -23.03 -38.54
C SER A 324 -15.59 -22.94 -39.86
N ALA A 325 -15.44 -24.07 -40.55
CA ALA A 325 -14.73 -24.18 -41.83
C ALA A 325 -15.12 -23.11 -42.87
N ILE A 326 -14.15 -22.65 -43.66
CA ILE A 326 -14.32 -21.72 -44.77
C ILE A 326 -13.35 -22.04 -45.91
N ASN A 327 -13.89 -22.50 -47.05
CA ASN A 327 -13.08 -22.84 -48.23
C ASN A 327 -12.48 -21.61 -48.93
N SER A 328 -13.16 -20.46 -48.85
CA SER A 328 -12.69 -19.20 -49.44
C SER A 328 -13.30 -18.01 -48.71
N GLY A 329 -12.48 -17.02 -48.37
CA GLY A 329 -12.90 -15.77 -47.73
C GLY A 329 -12.44 -15.67 -46.28
N THR A 330 -13.14 -14.87 -45.47
CA THR A 330 -12.73 -14.56 -44.09
C THR A 330 -13.88 -14.70 -43.11
N LYS A 331 -13.62 -15.36 -41.98
CA LYS A 331 -14.49 -15.44 -40.79
C LYS A 331 -13.89 -14.72 -39.60
N TYR A 332 -14.72 -14.41 -38.62
CA TYR A 332 -14.35 -13.67 -37.42
C TYR A 332 -14.99 -14.30 -36.18
N ALA A 333 -14.24 -14.38 -35.09
CA ALA A 333 -14.77 -14.60 -33.75
C ALA A 333 -13.81 -13.96 -32.74
N TYR A 334 -14.02 -12.70 -32.37
CA TYR A 334 -13.13 -11.96 -31.48
C TYR A 334 -13.89 -10.96 -30.61
N SER A 335 -13.31 -10.60 -29.47
CA SER A 335 -13.70 -9.44 -28.68
C SER A 335 -12.78 -8.25 -28.99
N TYR A 336 -13.26 -7.03 -28.77
CA TYR A 336 -12.47 -5.84 -29.06
C TYR A 336 -12.68 -4.73 -28.04
N VAL A 337 -11.64 -3.90 -27.89
CA VAL A 337 -11.65 -2.68 -27.10
C VAL A 337 -11.48 -1.51 -28.05
N THR A 338 -12.44 -0.60 -28.07
CA THR A 338 -12.33 0.68 -28.78
C THR A 338 -11.73 1.68 -27.81
N LEU A 339 -10.57 2.23 -28.16
CA LEU A 339 -9.87 3.18 -27.34
C LEU A 339 -10.59 4.52 -27.41
N THR A 340 -10.78 5.15 -26.25
CA THR A 340 -11.40 6.48 -26.14
C THR A 340 -10.47 7.59 -26.61
N LYS A 341 -9.16 7.30 -26.73
CA LYS A 341 -8.12 8.21 -27.22
C LYS A 341 -7.27 7.53 -28.28
N VAL A 342 -6.72 8.34 -29.19
CA VAL A 342 -5.74 7.89 -30.19
C VAL A 342 -4.41 7.67 -29.49
N VAL A 343 -3.85 6.47 -29.56
CA VAL A 343 -2.60 6.10 -28.90
C VAL A 343 -1.54 5.77 -29.95
N THR A 344 -0.39 6.45 -29.91
CA THR A 344 0.70 6.28 -30.88
C THR A 344 1.58 5.06 -30.58
N GLU A 345 1.67 4.62 -29.33
CA GLU A 345 2.44 3.43 -28.92
C GLU A 345 1.61 2.55 -27.99
N ILE A 346 1.42 1.29 -28.37
CA ILE A 346 0.52 0.39 -27.62
C ILE A 346 0.99 -1.06 -27.66
N TYR A 347 0.83 -1.73 -26.52
CA TYR A 347 1.06 -3.14 -26.29
C TYR A 347 -0.28 -3.82 -25.99
N ALA A 348 -0.49 -5.01 -26.55
CA ALA A 348 -1.62 -5.86 -26.25
C ALA A 348 -1.13 -7.28 -25.97
N ARG A 349 -1.52 -7.82 -24.82
CA ARG A 349 -1.17 -9.17 -24.38
C ARG A 349 -2.42 -10.00 -24.15
N ALA A 350 -2.34 -11.27 -24.53
CA ALA A 350 -3.31 -12.28 -24.14
C ALA A 350 -2.59 -13.62 -23.95
N TYR A 351 -3.01 -14.38 -22.95
CA TYR A 351 -2.73 -15.80 -22.96
C TYR A 351 -3.66 -16.45 -23.96
N VAL A 352 -3.12 -17.27 -24.87
CA VAL A 352 -3.88 -17.93 -25.93
C VAL A 352 -3.59 -19.43 -25.90
N TYR A 353 -4.64 -20.23 -25.80
CA TYR A 353 -4.60 -21.67 -25.93
C TYR A 353 -5.18 -22.08 -27.27
N ILE A 354 -4.39 -22.77 -28.09
CA ILE A 354 -4.88 -23.32 -29.36
C ILE A 354 -5.48 -24.68 -29.05
N ALA A 355 -6.81 -24.78 -29.03
CA ALA A 355 -7.50 -26.02 -28.67
C ALA A 355 -7.69 -26.94 -29.87
N ASP A 356 -7.93 -26.36 -31.05
CA ASP A 356 -8.18 -27.11 -32.28
C ASP A 356 -7.94 -26.22 -33.50
N GLY A 357 -7.75 -26.83 -34.67
CA GLY A 357 -7.57 -26.15 -35.95
C GLY A 357 -6.13 -26.10 -36.46
N LEU A 358 -5.28 -27.03 -36.04
CA LEU A 358 -3.97 -27.30 -36.62
C LEU A 358 -3.82 -28.81 -36.93
N PRO A 359 -2.99 -29.19 -37.93
CA PRO A 359 -2.32 -28.30 -38.87
C PRO A 359 -3.32 -27.59 -39.79
N LEU A 360 -2.96 -26.43 -40.32
CA LEU A 360 -3.77 -25.80 -41.38
C LEU A 360 -3.65 -26.62 -42.67
N ASP A 361 -4.66 -26.54 -43.54
CA ASP A 361 -4.80 -27.40 -44.71
C ASP A 361 -3.83 -26.98 -45.84
N ASP A 362 -3.95 -25.74 -46.32
CA ASP A 362 -3.27 -25.24 -47.51
C ASP A 362 -2.22 -24.16 -47.18
N ASN A 363 -1.17 -24.09 -48.01
CA ASN A 363 -0.26 -22.95 -47.94
C ASN A 363 -1.05 -21.66 -48.17
N ASP A 364 -0.70 -20.63 -47.39
CA ASP A 364 -1.41 -19.36 -47.31
C ASP A 364 -2.64 -19.35 -46.39
N ASP A 365 -3.05 -20.46 -45.77
CA ASP A 365 -4.09 -20.43 -44.74
C ASP A 365 -3.62 -19.72 -43.47
N ARG A 366 -4.54 -19.06 -42.76
CA ARG A 366 -4.22 -18.37 -41.50
C ARG A 366 -5.42 -18.16 -40.58
N PHE A 367 -5.14 -18.01 -39.29
CA PHE A 367 -6.03 -17.35 -38.35
C PHE A 367 -5.29 -16.34 -37.44
N GLY A 368 -5.90 -15.18 -37.19
CA GLY A 368 -5.35 -14.12 -36.36
C GLY A 368 -5.65 -14.32 -34.87
N LEU A 369 -4.82 -13.70 -34.01
CA LEU A 369 -4.88 -13.83 -32.54
C LEU A 369 -5.02 -12.47 -31.84
N ILE A 370 -4.19 -11.50 -32.22
CA ILE A 370 -4.26 -10.11 -31.76
C ILE A 370 -4.11 -9.18 -32.98
N ALA A 371 -4.86 -8.07 -33.01
CA ALA A 371 -4.80 -7.12 -34.11
C ALA A 371 -5.03 -5.66 -33.67
N PHE A 372 -4.41 -4.72 -34.40
CA PHE A 372 -4.55 -3.29 -34.18
C PHE A 372 -5.24 -2.62 -35.37
N GLU A 373 -6.19 -1.73 -35.08
CA GLU A 373 -6.83 -0.85 -36.06
C GLU A 373 -6.48 0.61 -35.85
N VAL A 374 -6.26 1.31 -36.96
CA VAL A 374 -6.08 2.77 -37.02
C VAL A 374 -7.26 3.32 -37.81
N ASN A 375 -8.01 4.25 -37.22
CA ASN A 375 -9.24 4.84 -37.80
C ASN A 375 -10.23 3.79 -38.37
N GLY A 376 -10.43 2.70 -37.63
CA GLY A 376 -11.34 1.62 -38.02
C GLY A 376 -10.84 0.70 -39.16
N GLN A 377 -9.60 0.88 -39.62
CA GLN A 377 -8.95 0.04 -40.62
C GLN A 377 -7.89 -0.84 -39.98
N LEU A 378 -7.79 -2.11 -40.38
CA LEU A 378 -6.78 -3.03 -39.86
C LEU A 378 -5.37 -2.57 -40.28
N GLN A 379 -4.52 -2.23 -39.31
CA GLN A 379 -3.16 -1.77 -39.56
C GLN A 379 -2.15 -2.93 -39.52
N CYS A 380 -2.30 -3.85 -38.55
CA CYS A 380 -1.44 -5.01 -38.40
C CYS A 380 -2.10 -6.10 -37.55
N THR A 381 -1.61 -7.34 -37.67
CA THR A 381 -2.08 -8.49 -36.89
C THR A 381 -0.97 -9.50 -36.61
N PHE A 382 -1.03 -10.09 -35.43
CA PHE A 382 -0.29 -11.28 -35.05
C PHE A 382 -1.19 -12.51 -35.21
N ARG A 383 -0.70 -13.54 -35.92
CA ARG A 383 -1.49 -14.65 -36.45
C ARG A 383 -0.70 -15.96 -36.52
N VAL A 384 -1.41 -17.07 -36.74
CA VAL A 384 -0.84 -18.33 -37.25
C VAL A 384 -1.02 -18.37 -38.76
N TYR A 385 0.03 -18.76 -39.48
CA TYR A 385 0.10 -18.72 -40.94
C TYR A 385 0.84 -19.96 -41.47
N ARG A 386 0.27 -20.63 -42.48
CA ARG A 386 0.90 -21.78 -43.13
C ARG A 386 1.77 -21.37 -44.30
N SER A 387 3.04 -21.76 -44.29
CA SER A 387 3.99 -21.52 -45.37
C SER A 387 4.94 -22.69 -45.54
N GLY A 388 5.13 -23.15 -46.79
CA GLY A 388 5.96 -24.31 -47.09
C GLY A 388 5.49 -25.59 -46.40
N GLY A 389 4.18 -25.72 -46.13
CA GLY A 389 3.59 -26.86 -45.41
C GLY A 389 3.82 -26.83 -43.89
N VAL A 390 4.26 -25.70 -43.33
CA VAL A 390 4.53 -25.54 -41.89
C VAL A 390 3.72 -24.36 -41.34
N ASP A 391 3.01 -24.59 -40.25
CA ASP A 391 2.28 -23.55 -39.53
C ASP A 391 3.24 -22.78 -38.64
N ARG A 392 3.26 -21.45 -38.74
CA ARG A 392 4.16 -20.59 -37.98
C ARG A 392 3.39 -19.44 -37.35
N PHE A 393 3.89 -18.93 -36.22
CA PHE A 393 3.49 -17.61 -35.78
C PHE A 393 4.03 -16.57 -36.76
N ASN A 394 3.22 -15.58 -37.08
CA ASN A 394 3.49 -14.59 -38.10
C ASN A 394 2.93 -13.23 -37.68
N LEU A 395 3.69 -12.18 -38.00
CA LEU A 395 3.30 -10.79 -37.88
C LEU A 395 3.22 -10.21 -39.28
N ILE A 396 2.11 -9.52 -39.58
CA ILE A 396 1.93 -8.76 -40.81
C ILE A 396 1.42 -7.35 -40.50
N GLY A 397 1.90 -6.35 -41.23
CA GLY A 397 1.48 -4.95 -41.11
C GLY A 397 1.78 -4.14 -42.37
N PHE A 398 1.47 -2.85 -42.35
CA PHE A 398 1.74 -1.95 -43.47
C PHE A 398 2.98 -1.06 -43.23
N ASN A 399 3.75 -0.83 -44.29
CA ASN A 399 4.80 0.17 -44.40
C ASN A 399 4.43 1.12 -45.54
N GLY A 400 3.77 2.24 -45.20
CA GLY A 400 3.09 3.12 -46.13
C GLY A 400 2.03 2.34 -46.90
N THR A 401 2.15 2.31 -48.22
CA THR A 401 1.25 1.53 -49.09
C THR A 401 1.64 0.06 -49.22
N ASN A 402 2.86 -0.31 -48.81
CA ASN A 402 3.40 -1.67 -48.94
C ASN A 402 3.07 -2.54 -47.73
N ILE A 403 3.16 -3.87 -47.91
CA ILE A 403 2.99 -4.85 -46.83
C ILE A 403 4.38 -5.29 -46.35
N VAL A 404 4.53 -5.43 -45.04
CA VAL A 404 5.68 -6.05 -44.39
C VAL A 404 5.19 -7.21 -43.53
N GLN A 405 5.92 -8.34 -43.55
CA GLN A 405 5.61 -9.49 -42.71
C GLN A 405 6.85 -10.28 -42.34
N LYS A 406 6.78 -11.00 -41.22
CA LYS A 406 7.85 -11.88 -40.75
C LYS A 406 7.22 -13.03 -39.96
N SER A 407 7.78 -14.23 -40.09
CA SER A 407 7.36 -15.42 -39.34
C SER A 407 8.45 -15.83 -38.35
N THR A 408 8.07 -16.61 -37.35
CA THR A 408 9.02 -17.23 -36.42
C THR A 408 9.84 -18.33 -37.10
N ASP A 409 11.06 -18.53 -36.60
CA ASP A 409 11.98 -19.56 -37.11
C ASP A 409 12.08 -20.79 -36.21
N ALA A 410 11.93 -20.61 -34.89
CA ALA A 410 12.22 -21.66 -33.89
C ALA A 410 11.02 -22.04 -33.00
N ILE A 411 9.96 -21.22 -32.97
CA ILE A 411 8.76 -21.49 -32.18
C ILE A 411 7.55 -21.66 -33.10
N TYR A 412 6.84 -22.77 -32.92
CA TYR A 412 5.73 -23.18 -33.75
C TYR A 412 4.44 -23.27 -32.91
N PRO A 413 3.27 -22.94 -33.50
CA PRO A 413 1.98 -23.10 -32.85
C PRO A 413 1.62 -24.59 -32.75
N GLU A 414 1.16 -25.01 -31.57
CA GLU A 414 0.81 -26.40 -31.25
C GLU A 414 -0.58 -26.43 -30.61
N ILE A 415 -1.34 -27.47 -30.90
CA ILE A 415 -2.60 -27.75 -30.20
C ILE A 415 -2.29 -28.16 -28.75
N GLY A 416 -3.18 -27.78 -27.83
CA GLY A 416 -3.14 -28.24 -26.46
C GLY A 416 -2.21 -27.42 -25.57
N LYS A 417 -1.79 -26.23 -26.02
CA LYS A 417 -0.74 -25.43 -25.38
C LYS A 417 -1.12 -23.96 -25.24
N TRP A 418 -0.81 -23.41 -24.08
CA TRP A 418 -0.90 -21.97 -23.79
C TRP A 418 0.35 -21.23 -24.27
N TYR A 419 0.13 -20.07 -24.84
CA TYR A 419 1.16 -19.10 -25.22
C TYR A 419 0.81 -17.74 -24.61
N CYS A 420 1.76 -17.11 -23.93
CA CYS A 420 1.66 -15.68 -23.66
C CYS A 420 2.05 -14.93 -24.94
N ILE A 421 1.07 -14.33 -25.60
CA ILE A 421 1.30 -13.57 -26.83
C ILE A 421 1.21 -12.10 -26.48
N GLU A 422 2.25 -11.36 -26.81
CA GLU A 422 2.27 -9.91 -26.67
C GLU A 422 2.67 -9.25 -27.99
N PHE A 423 1.90 -8.25 -28.40
CA PHE A 423 1.99 -7.60 -29.70
C PHE A 423 2.05 -6.09 -29.54
N TYR A 424 2.96 -5.43 -30.26
CA TYR A 424 3.24 -4.00 -30.17
C TYR A 424 3.18 -3.31 -31.52
N ILE A 425 2.72 -2.06 -31.50
CA ILE A 425 2.83 -1.11 -32.60
C ILE A 425 3.28 0.27 -32.11
N LYS A 426 4.18 0.88 -32.88
CA LYS A 426 4.49 2.32 -32.85
C LYS A 426 4.02 2.99 -34.12
N VAL A 427 3.17 4.00 -33.99
CA VAL A 427 2.62 4.76 -35.11
C VAL A 427 3.48 5.99 -35.40
N HIS A 428 4.30 5.91 -36.45
CA HIS A 428 5.14 7.01 -36.93
C HIS A 428 5.42 6.88 -38.44
N SER A 429 5.62 8.01 -39.11
CA SER A 429 5.86 8.08 -40.56
C SER A 429 7.24 7.57 -41.03
N ILE A 430 8.17 7.31 -40.11
CA ILE A 430 9.58 6.94 -40.41
C ILE A 430 10.07 5.94 -39.37
N LYS A 431 9.85 6.24 -38.09
CA LYS A 431 10.29 5.43 -36.94
C LYS A 431 9.19 4.50 -36.45
N GLY A 432 8.27 4.08 -37.32
CA GLY A 432 7.20 3.18 -36.94
C GLY A 432 7.75 1.76 -36.75
N GLU A 433 7.05 0.98 -35.93
CA GLU A 433 7.53 -0.33 -35.50
C GLU A 433 6.38 -1.33 -35.32
N TYR A 434 6.68 -2.60 -35.56
CA TYR A 434 5.88 -3.74 -35.15
C TYR A 434 6.76 -4.77 -34.44
N ARG A 435 6.35 -5.21 -33.25
CA ARG A 435 7.09 -6.21 -32.49
C ARG A 435 6.15 -7.22 -31.86
N ALA A 436 6.62 -8.44 -31.66
CA ALA A 436 5.87 -9.47 -30.96
C ALA A 436 6.78 -10.36 -30.10
N TRP A 437 6.26 -10.70 -28.92
CA TRP A 437 6.86 -11.61 -27.96
C TRP A 437 5.96 -12.84 -27.82
N ILE A 438 6.58 -14.01 -27.72
CA ILE A 438 5.91 -15.26 -27.36
C ILE A 438 6.61 -15.78 -26.11
N ASN A 439 5.84 -16.00 -25.04
CA ASN A 439 6.35 -16.41 -23.72
C ASN A 439 7.52 -15.52 -23.28
N GLY A 440 7.29 -14.20 -23.33
CA GLY A 440 8.22 -13.17 -22.85
C GLY A 440 9.47 -12.97 -23.70
N VAL A 441 9.69 -13.76 -24.74
CA VAL A 441 10.86 -13.63 -25.63
C VAL A 441 10.45 -12.92 -26.91
N GLU A 442 11.14 -11.85 -27.29
CA GLU A 442 10.91 -11.14 -28.56
C GLU A 442 11.23 -12.11 -29.71
N GLN A 443 10.23 -12.45 -30.51
CA GLN A 443 10.40 -13.37 -31.65
C GLN A 443 10.43 -12.62 -32.97
N ILE A 444 9.73 -11.48 -33.05
CA ILE A 444 9.58 -10.72 -34.27
C ILE A 444 9.74 -9.24 -33.98
N SER A 445 10.57 -8.56 -34.78
CA SER A 445 10.75 -7.12 -34.77
C SER A 445 10.90 -6.61 -36.21
N ILE A 446 10.13 -5.58 -36.55
CA ILE A 446 10.15 -4.85 -37.81
C ILE A 446 10.15 -3.36 -37.44
N THR A 447 11.24 -2.65 -37.71
CA THR A 447 11.43 -1.25 -37.34
C THR A 447 11.67 -0.37 -38.56
N ASN A 448 11.65 0.95 -38.37
CA ASN A 448 11.89 1.94 -39.42
C ASN A 448 10.90 1.81 -40.58
N VAL A 449 9.62 1.61 -40.25
CA VAL A 449 8.52 1.52 -41.22
C VAL A 449 7.57 2.70 -41.05
N ASP A 450 6.93 3.11 -42.14
CA ASP A 450 5.83 4.07 -42.10
C ASP A 450 4.53 3.36 -41.71
N THR A 451 4.10 3.54 -40.47
CA THR A 451 2.87 2.94 -39.95
C THR A 451 1.69 3.91 -39.97
N THR A 452 1.80 5.05 -40.65
CA THR A 452 0.79 6.12 -40.66
C THR A 452 -0.27 5.99 -41.74
N ARG A 453 -0.26 4.86 -42.49
CA ARG A 453 -1.14 4.57 -43.63
C ARG A 453 -2.60 5.00 -43.43
N TYR A 454 -3.16 4.73 -42.23
CA TYR A 454 -4.56 5.02 -41.93
C TYR A 454 -4.76 6.14 -40.91
N GLY A 455 -3.69 6.74 -40.38
CA GLY A 455 -3.76 7.78 -39.34
C GLY A 455 -2.59 7.75 -38.37
N TRP A 456 -2.70 8.55 -37.31
CA TRP A 456 -1.60 8.85 -36.38
C TRP A 456 -1.66 8.08 -35.05
N GLY A 457 -2.54 7.08 -34.91
CA GLY A 457 -2.53 6.21 -33.74
C GLY A 457 -3.63 5.15 -33.76
N VAL A 458 -3.49 4.17 -32.87
CA VAL A 458 -4.41 3.05 -32.72
C VAL A 458 -5.73 3.52 -32.12
N THR A 459 -6.82 2.97 -32.64
CA THR A 459 -8.20 3.29 -32.25
C THR A 459 -8.95 2.06 -31.73
N ARG A 460 -8.52 0.85 -32.09
CA ARG A 460 -9.13 -0.40 -31.60
C ARG A 460 -8.13 -1.53 -31.55
N VAL A 461 -8.25 -2.37 -30.53
CA VAL A 461 -7.50 -3.62 -30.35
C VAL A 461 -8.48 -4.80 -30.39
N ARG A 462 -8.12 -5.87 -31.11
CA ARG A 462 -8.91 -7.12 -31.19
C ARG A 462 -8.13 -8.28 -30.55
N VAL A 463 -8.84 -9.17 -29.84
CA VAL A 463 -8.30 -10.39 -29.24
C VAL A 463 -9.24 -11.57 -29.51
N GLY A 464 -8.68 -12.72 -29.89
CA GLY A 464 -9.42 -13.92 -30.31
C GLY A 464 -9.12 -14.29 -31.76
N LEU A 465 -10.05 -14.92 -32.48
CA LEU A 465 -9.91 -15.22 -33.91
C LEU A 465 -10.17 -13.95 -34.74
N THR A 466 -9.18 -13.06 -34.81
CA THR A 466 -9.30 -11.72 -35.40
C THR A 466 -9.56 -11.73 -36.91
N SER A 467 -9.23 -12.84 -37.57
CA SER A 467 -9.60 -13.23 -38.93
C SER A 467 -9.19 -14.69 -39.15
N THR A 468 -10.10 -15.57 -39.57
CA THR A 468 -9.79 -16.93 -40.04
C THR A 468 -9.99 -16.96 -41.56
N ILE A 469 -8.96 -17.27 -42.33
CA ILE A 469 -8.97 -17.13 -43.80
C ILE A 469 -8.63 -18.47 -44.43
N ASN A 470 -9.55 -18.94 -45.28
CA ASN A 470 -9.42 -20.16 -46.10
C ASN A 470 -9.15 -21.45 -45.30
N VAL A 471 -9.46 -21.53 -44.01
CA VAL A 471 -9.25 -22.76 -43.21
C VAL A 471 -10.43 -23.71 -43.37
N GLN A 472 -10.24 -24.92 -43.89
CA GLN A 472 -11.28 -25.85 -44.34
C GLN A 472 -11.82 -26.75 -43.21
N HIS A 473 -11.38 -26.53 -41.98
CA HIS A 473 -11.94 -27.12 -40.76
C HIS A 473 -12.21 -26.05 -39.69
N ALA A 474 -12.82 -26.47 -38.56
CA ALA A 474 -13.06 -25.56 -37.44
C ALA A 474 -11.73 -25.17 -36.78
N VAL A 475 -11.70 -23.96 -36.20
CA VAL A 475 -10.59 -23.46 -35.38
C VAL A 475 -11.16 -23.03 -34.05
N THR A 476 -10.55 -23.48 -32.95
CA THR A 476 -10.97 -23.12 -31.59
C THR A 476 -9.77 -22.66 -30.79
N VAL A 477 -9.87 -21.45 -30.22
CA VAL A 477 -8.87 -20.91 -29.30
C VAL A 477 -9.53 -20.43 -28.02
N TYR A 478 -8.80 -20.49 -26.91
CA TYR A 478 -9.19 -19.85 -25.66
C TYR A 478 -8.24 -18.69 -25.40
N CYS A 479 -8.77 -17.57 -24.92
CA CYS A 479 -7.97 -16.46 -24.43
C CYS A 479 -8.27 -16.19 -22.97
N ASP A 480 -7.24 -15.79 -22.25
CA ASP A 480 -7.34 -15.44 -20.84
C ASP A 480 -6.32 -14.35 -20.49
N VAL A 481 -6.55 -13.65 -19.37
CA VAL A 481 -5.72 -12.57 -18.82
C VAL A 481 -5.28 -11.60 -19.91
N ALA A 482 -6.26 -11.01 -20.60
CA ALA A 482 -6.04 -10.03 -21.64
C ALA A 482 -5.67 -8.68 -21.01
N ALA A 483 -4.69 -7.98 -21.58
CA ALA A 483 -4.25 -6.67 -21.11
C ALA A 483 -3.82 -5.79 -22.29
N ILE A 484 -4.07 -4.49 -22.18
CA ILE A 484 -3.65 -3.46 -23.14
C ILE A 484 -3.01 -2.32 -22.35
N SER A 485 -1.84 -1.87 -22.78
CA SER A 485 -1.06 -0.84 -22.08
C SER A 485 -0.25 -0.01 -23.07
N THR A 486 0.14 1.19 -22.65
CA THR A 486 1.12 2.03 -23.36
C THR A 486 2.57 1.62 -23.06
N GLN A 487 2.77 0.65 -22.17
CA GLN A 487 4.07 0.07 -21.82
C GLN A 487 4.06 -1.46 -22.01
N TYR A 488 5.24 -2.04 -22.14
CA TYR A 488 5.42 -3.49 -22.22
C TYR A 488 4.84 -4.17 -20.97
N ILE A 489 4.09 -5.25 -21.17
CA ILE A 489 3.28 -5.94 -20.16
C ILE A 489 4.04 -7.15 -19.59
N GLY A 490 4.63 -7.98 -20.45
CA GLY A 490 5.34 -9.19 -20.07
C GLY A 490 4.45 -10.40 -19.79
N GLU A 491 5.10 -11.54 -19.48
CA GLU A 491 4.42 -12.75 -18.99
C GLU A 491 3.92 -12.55 -17.56
N PHE A 492 2.69 -12.96 -17.30
CA PHE A 492 2.13 -13.12 -15.96
C PHE A 492 2.86 -14.24 -15.17
N TYR A 493 3.78 -13.85 -14.29
CA TYR A 493 4.39 -14.69 -13.25
C TYR A 493 4.22 -14.00 -11.90
N GLU A 494 3.76 -14.75 -10.89
CA GLU A 494 3.66 -14.21 -9.53
C GLU A 494 5.06 -14.03 -8.90
N PHE A 495 6.04 -14.88 -9.24
CA PHE A 495 7.40 -14.78 -8.71
C PHE A 495 8.48 -15.14 -9.75
N ALA A 496 9.70 -14.62 -9.59
CA ALA A 496 10.90 -15.18 -10.23
C ALA A 496 11.91 -15.71 -9.20
N VAL A 497 12.68 -16.73 -9.60
CA VAL A 497 13.74 -17.35 -8.80
C VAL A 497 15.06 -17.21 -9.53
N ILE A 498 15.97 -16.39 -9.00
CA ILE A 498 17.32 -16.18 -9.52
C ILE A 498 18.24 -17.29 -8.99
N GLY A 499 18.61 -18.23 -9.86
CA GLY A 499 19.41 -19.44 -9.58
C GLY A 499 18.80 -20.71 -10.20
N THR A 500 19.61 -21.72 -10.58
CA THR A 500 19.08 -22.96 -11.20
C THR A 500 19.10 -24.18 -10.26
N PRO A 501 18.17 -25.15 -10.43
CA PRO A 501 18.23 -26.43 -9.71
C PRO A 501 19.52 -27.23 -9.96
N GLU A 502 20.18 -27.05 -11.12
CA GLU A 502 21.49 -27.68 -11.38
C GLU A 502 22.61 -27.06 -10.52
N GLU A 503 22.54 -25.75 -10.24
CA GLU A 503 23.48 -25.03 -9.39
C GLU A 503 23.19 -25.25 -7.89
N ASN A 504 21.92 -25.45 -7.55
CA ASN A 504 21.50 -25.74 -6.18
C ASN A 504 20.23 -26.63 -6.13
N PRO A 505 20.39 -27.94 -5.89
CA PRO A 505 19.28 -28.89 -5.86
C PRO A 505 18.17 -28.54 -4.85
N ALA A 506 18.46 -27.74 -3.81
CA ALA A 506 17.46 -27.32 -2.83
C ALA A 506 16.33 -26.45 -3.44
N ILE A 507 16.56 -25.83 -4.60
CA ILE A 507 15.55 -25.08 -5.36
C ILE A 507 14.41 -26.00 -5.83
N SER A 508 14.66 -27.30 -6.02
CA SER A 508 13.61 -28.29 -6.35
C SER A 508 12.66 -28.62 -5.19
N ASN A 509 12.90 -28.11 -3.98
CA ASN A 509 12.01 -28.26 -2.83
C ASN A 509 11.02 -27.10 -2.66
N PHE A 510 11.10 -26.05 -3.50
CA PHE A 510 10.17 -24.90 -3.48
C PHE A 510 8.70 -25.32 -3.71
N TYR A 511 8.48 -26.45 -4.40
CA TYR A 511 7.16 -27.04 -4.67
C TYR A 511 6.40 -27.47 -3.41
N TRP A 512 7.07 -27.77 -2.30
CA TRP A 512 6.42 -28.27 -1.08
C TRP A 512 5.94 -27.14 -0.14
N LEU A 513 6.47 -25.91 -0.28
CA LEU A 513 6.12 -24.77 0.57
C LEU A 513 4.72 -24.20 0.30
N PHE A 514 4.19 -24.36 -0.92
CA PHE A 514 2.92 -23.75 -1.34
C PHE A 514 1.72 -24.73 -1.34
N GLY A 515 1.91 -25.92 -0.73
CA GLY A 515 0.91 -26.97 -0.77
C GLY A 515 0.73 -27.55 -2.19
N ASN A 516 -0.30 -28.37 -2.37
CA ASN A 516 -0.58 -29.06 -3.64
C ASN A 516 -1.11 -28.11 -4.75
N GLN A 517 -0.91 -26.79 -4.60
CA GLN A 517 -1.23 -25.77 -5.59
C GLN A 517 0.06 -25.02 -5.94
N SER A 518 0.46 -25.12 -7.21
CA SER A 518 1.69 -24.54 -7.72
C SER A 518 1.52 -23.03 -7.97
N ILE A 519 2.09 -22.18 -7.12
CA ILE A 519 2.44 -20.80 -7.51
C ILE A 519 3.45 -20.91 -8.66
N ARG A 520 3.14 -20.30 -9.82
CA ARG A 520 3.99 -20.38 -11.00
C ARG A 520 5.12 -19.35 -10.87
N TYR A 521 6.37 -19.83 -10.85
CA TYR A 521 7.56 -19.00 -10.82
C TYR A 521 8.40 -19.16 -12.10
N LYS A 522 9.17 -18.12 -12.48
CA LYS A 522 10.18 -18.21 -13.54
C LYS A 522 11.57 -18.36 -12.94
N ALA A 523 12.28 -19.44 -13.27
CA ALA A 523 13.70 -19.53 -12.94
C ALA A 523 14.51 -18.62 -13.89
N LEU A 524 15.30 -17.72 -13.33
CA LEU A 524 16.22 -16.85 -14.03
C LEU A 524 17.63 -17.34 -13.76
N LYS A 525 18.48 -17.45 -14.80
CA LYS A 525 19.91 -17.61 -14.54
C LYS A 525 20.42 -16.32 -13.93
N PRO A 526 21.41 -16.36 -13.04
CA PRO A 526 21.98 -15.13 -12.49
C PRO A 526 22.37 -14.14 -13.58
N SER A 527 22.97 -14.62 -14.67
CA SER A 527 23.39 -13.84 -15.84
C SER A 527 22.26 -13.13 -16.62
N ASP A 528 21.01 -13.53 -16.41
CA ASP A 528 19.84 -12.98 -17.10
C ASP A 528 19.37 -11.67 -16.44
N VAL A 529 19.74 -11.43 -15.19
CA VAL A 529 19.40 -10.22 -14.44
C VAL A 529 20.49 -9.18 -14.64
N LYS A 530 20.35 -8.34 -15.66
CA LYS A 530 21.34 -7.33 -16.09
C LYS A 530 20.94 -5.91 -15.69
N GLY A 531 19.67 -5.64 -15.44
CA GLY A 531 19.10 -4.36 -15.03
C GLY A 531 17.69 -4.52 -14.44
N SER A 532 17.10 -3.45 -13.90
CA SER A 532 15.80 -3.53 -13.20
C SER A 532 14.66 -4.01 -14.08
N VAL A 533 14.67 -3.67 -15.37
CA VAL A 533 13.68 -4.14 -16.35
C VAL A 533 13.61 -5.66 -16.48
N ASP A 534 14.68 -6.40 -16.10
CA ASP A 534 14.72 -7.86 -16.17
C ASP A 534 13.98 -8.53 -15.00
N VAL A 535 13.66 -7.76 -13.96
CA VAL A 535 12.98 -8.24 -12.74
C VAL A 535 11.69 -7.48 -12.41
N ASP A 536 11.51 -6.24 -12.89
CA ASP A 536 10.34 -5.39 -12.62
C ASP A 536 9.01 -5.95 -13.21
N LEU A 537 9.06 -7.04 -13.96
CA LEU A 537 7.88 -7.74 -14.51
C LEU A 537 7.30 -8.83 -13.58
N PHE A 538 7.86 -9.01 -12.38
CA PHE A 538 7.40 -10.01 -11.39
C PHE A 538 6.80 -9.32 -10.17
N GLU A 539 5.84 -9.96 -9.50
CA GLU A 539 5.27 -9.46 -8.22
C GLU A 539 6.20 -9.73 -7.02
N GLY A 540 7.15 -10.66 -7.17
CA GLY A 540 8.20 -10.91 -6.19
C GLY A 540 9.40 -11.71 -6.73
N LEU A 541 10.53 -11.65 -6.02
CA LEU A 541 11.76 -12.39 -6.36
C LEU A 541 12.21 -13.31 -5.23
N VAL A 542 12.89 -14.37 -5.63
CA VAL A 542 13.70 -15.24 -4.78
C VAL A 542 15.12 -15.24 -5.35
N VAL A 543 16.13 -15.08 -4.50
CA VAL A 543 17.53 -14.93 -4.90
C VAL A 543 18.37 -15.97 -4.17
N TRP A 544 18.82 -16.98 -4.91
CA TRP A 544 19.53 -18.11 -4.34
C TRP A 544 20.59 -18.66 -5.28
N THR A 545 21.76 -18.03 -5.28
CA THR A 545 22.85 -18.34 -6.23
C THR A 545 24.12 -18.83 -5.55
N LYS A 546 24.33 -18.52 -4.25
CA LYS A 546 25.53 -18.80 -3.42
C LYS A 546 26.86 -18.20 -3.93
N ASN A 547 27.03 -18.03 -5.23
CA ASN A 547 28.26 -17.59 -5.90
C ASN A 547 28.08 -16.28 -6.68
N GLY A 548 26.86 -15.78 -6.80
CA GLY A 548 26.52 -14.56 -7.52
C GLY A 548 26.41 -14.71 -9.03
N GLY A 549 26.59 -13.60 -9.72
CA GLY A 549 26.45 -13.52 -11.17
C GLY A 549 25.18 -12.82 -11.67
N TYR A 550 24.38 -12.22 -10.78
CA TYR A 550 23.24 -11.37 -11.11
C TYR A 550 23.50 -9.91 -10.75
N ASN A 551 22.80 -8.97 -11.42
CA ASN A 551 22.91 -7.56 -11.11
C ASN A 551 22.27 -7.24 -9.76
N ALA A 552 23.11 -7.14 -8.73
CA ALA A 552 22.70 -6.78 -7.37
C ALA A 552 21.99 -5.42 -7.28
N GLY A 553 22.35 -4.45 -8.14
CA GLY A 553 21.70 -3.14 -8.20
C GLY A 553 20.26 -3.22 -8.72
N ALA A 554 20.01 -4.10 -9.69
CA ALA A 554 18.68 -4.36 -10.21
C ALA A 554 17.76 -4.97 -9.13
N VAL A 555 18.25 -6.01 -8.45
CA VAL A 555 17.52 -6.68 -7.36
C VAL A 555 17.27 -5.75 -6.18
N LYS A 556 18.25 -4.90 -5.82
CA LYS A 556 18.05 -3.88 -4.77
C LYS A 556 16.98 -2.86 -5.14
N LYS A 557 16.96 -2.42 -6.40
CA LYS A 557 15.95 -1.46 -6.88
C LYS A 557 14.55 -2.11 -6.97
N PHE A 558 14.49 -3.39 -7.32
CA PHE A 558 13.25 -4.16 -7.31
C PHE A 558 12.73 -4.34 -5.87
N ALA A 559 13.62 -4.62 -4.92
CA ALA A 559 13.29 -4.73 -3.50
C ALA A 559 12.66 -3.44 -2.93
N GLN A 560 12.89 -2.28 -3.56
CA GLN A 560 12.31 -0.99 -3.16
C GLN A 560 10.79 -0.87 -3.39
N LYS A 561 10.19 -1.86 -4.07
CA LYS A 561 8.81 -1.81 -4.56
C LYS A 561 8.08 -3.14 -4.40
N HIS A 562 8.82 -4.24 -4.32
CA HIS A 562 8.31 -5.60 -4.37
C HIS A 562 9.07 -6.50 -3.42
N VAL A 563 8.49 -7.67 -3.10
CA VAL A 563 9.06 -8.61 -2.14
C VAL A 563 10.30 -9.31 -2.74
N VAL A 564 11.42 -9.31 -2.00
CA VAL A 564 12.63 -10.08 -2.35
C VAL A 564 13.03 -11.02 -1.22
N ILE A 565 13.11 -12.30 -1.54
CA ILE A 565 13.57 -13.36 -0.64
C ILE A 565 15.01 -13.72 -1.01
N SER A 566 15.99 -13.55 -0.12
CA SER A 566 17.40 -13.86 -0.44
C SER A 566 18.04 -14.89 0.49
N HIS A 567 18.90 -15.74 -0.06
CA HIS A 567 19.81 -16.59 0.71
C HIS A 567 20.88 -15.74 1.39
N ILE A 568 21.22 -16.04 2.65
CA ILE A 568 22.16 -15.22 3.45
C ILE A 568 23.51 -14.99 2.78
N TRP A 569 23.99 -15.97 2.02
CA TRP A 569 25.28 -15.85 1.33
C TRP A 569 25.23 -14.82 0.21
N ASP A 570 24.12 -14.80 -0.55
CA ASP A 570 23.88 -13.82 -1.60
C ASP A 570 23.63 -12.43 -1.00
N PHE A 571 22.90 -12.38 0.12
CA PHE A 571 22.71 -11.17 0.89
C PHE A 571 24.05 -10.57 1.37
N CYS A 572 24.87 -11.35 2.07
CA CYS A 572 26.10 -10.86 2.70
C CYS A 572 27.27 -10.66 1.74
N ASN A 573 27.34 -11.40 0.63
CA ASN A 573 28.50 -11.32 -0.28
C ASN A 573 28.23 -10.50 -1.54
N ILE A 574 26.97 -10.24 -1.88
CA ILE A 574 26.62 -9.71 -3.21
C ILE A 574 25.67 -8.52 -3.08
N LEU A 575 24.57 -8.65 -2.34
CA LEU A 575 23.71 -7.51 -2.06
C LEU A 575 24.44 -6.54 -1.10
N TYR A 576 25.13 -7.03 -0.08
CA TYR A 576 25.81 -6.18 0.91
C TYR A 576 27.20 -6.73 1.31
N PRO A 577 28.17 -6.78 0.38
CA PRO A 577 29.51 -7.39 0.56
C PRO A 577 30.32 -6.86 1.76
N ASN A 578 30.05 -5.63 2.20
CA ASN A 578 30.77 -4.98 3.31
C ASN A 578 30.50 -5.63 4.68
N LEU A 579 29.55 -6.56 4.77
CA LEU A 579 29.18 -7.22 6.03
C LEU A 579 30.06 -8.44 6.37
N ASN A 580 30.91 -8.87 5.44
CA ASN A 580 31.59 -10.17 5.49
C ASN A 580 32.68 -10.30 6.57
N SER A 581 33.28 -9.19 7.04
CA SER A 581 34.44 -9.21 7.96
C SER A 581 34.07 -9.24 9.45
N GLY A 582 32.79 -9.10 9.80
CA GLY A 582 32.31 -9.07 11.20
C GLY A 582 31.46 -10.26 11.62
N ILE A 583 31.12 -11.18 10.73
CA ILE A 583 30.08 -12.19 10.96
C ILE A 583 30.62 -13.41 11.75
N GLN A 584 30.07 -13.68 12.93
CA GLN A 584 30.33 -14.92 13.70
C GLN A 584 29.15 -15.89 13.58
N ILE A 585 29.42 -17.13 13.13
CA ILE A 585 28.42 -18.20 12.96
C ILE A 585 28.38 -19.07 14.22
N VAL A 586 27.27 -19.07 14.96
CA VAL A 586 27.09 -19.87 16.19
C VAL A 586 26.10 -21.00 15.94
N THR A 587 26.47 -22.25 16.25
CA THR A 587 25.60 -23.43 16.10
C THR A 587 24.94 -23.80 17.42
N THR A 588 23.60 -23.83 17.51
CA THR A 588 22.87 -24.13 18.76
C THR A 588 21.53 -24.85 18.52
N ASN A 589 20.99 -25.57 19.51
CA ASN A 589 19.63 -26.14 19.47
C ASN A 589 18.58 -25.21 20.13
N THR A 590 19.06 -24.13 20.76
CA THR A 590 18.28 -23.19 21.58
C THR A 590 18.88 -21.81 21.38
N VAL A 591 18.07 -20.79 21.09
CA VAL A 591 18.58 -19.43 20.93
C VAL A 591 18.51 -18.72 22.27
N THR A 592 19.64 -18.18 22.71
CA THR A 592 19.69 -17.27 23.86
C THR A 592 19.58 -15.83 23.37
N TYR A 593 18.55 -15.14 23.82
CA TYR A 593 18.37 -13.71 23.53
C TYR A 593 19.30 -12.90 24.42
N VAL A 594 20.01 -11.93 23.83
CA VAL A 594 20.98 -11.08 24.55
C VAL A 594 20.51 -9.63 24.68
N ARG A 595 19.26 -9.35 24.30
CA ARG A 595 18.59 -8.05 24.48
C ARG A 595 17.07 -8.22 24.58
N ASP A 596 16.41 -7.24 25.19
CA ASP A 596 14.95 -7.17 25.30
C ASP A 596 14.36 -6.70 23.96
N TRP A 597 13.61 -7.57 23.26
CA TRP A 597 12.92 -7.27 22.00
C TRP A 597 11.43 -7.54 22.17
N GLY A 598 10.65 -6.49 22.49
CA GLY A 598 9.19 -6.48 22.54
C GLY A 598 8.55 -7.53 23.46
N ASN A 599 8.70 -8.80 23.09
CA ASN A 599 8.07 -9.99 23.65
C ASN A 599 9.08 -11.03 24.20
N PHE A 600 10.38 -10.86 23.98
CA PHE A 600 11.45 -11.67 24.57
C PHE A 600 12.40 -10.78 25.37
N ARG A 601 12.84 -11.27 26.53
CA ARG A 601 13.79 -10.59 27.42
C ARG A 601 15.21 -11.13 27.23
N THR A 602 16.17 -10.32 27.62
CA THR A 602 17.59 -10.64 27.73
C THR A 602 17.75 -11.83 28.66
N GLY A 603 18.29 -12.93 28.13
CA GLY A 603 18.46 -14.20 28.83
C GLY A 603 17.39 -15.25 28.52
N ASP A 604 16.33 -14.90 27.78
CA ASP A 604 15.30 -15.86 27.39
C ASP A 604 15.89 -16.92 26.45
N LEU A 605 15.49 -18.17 26.70
CA LEU A 605 15.87 -19.34 25.91
C LEU A 605 14.65 -19.80 25.10
N VAL A 606 14.77 -19.78 23.77
CA VAL A 606 13.69 -20.25 22.89
C VAL A 606 14.12 -21.53 22.19
N ASP A 607 13.33 -22.58 22.45
CA ASP A 607 13.49 -23.93 21.92
C ASP A 607 12.89 -24.01 20.51
N VAL A 608 13.70 -24.34 19.51
CA VAL A 608 13.23 -24.45 18.11
C VAL A 608 13.00 -25.92 17.78
N ARG A 609 11.74 -26.29 17.52
CA ARG A 609 11.33 -27.66 17.20
C ARG A 609 10.86 -27.75 15.76
N ASN A 610 10.88 -28.93 15.13
CA ASN A 610 10.23 -29.14 13.84
C ASN A 610 8.77 -29.59 14.03
N GLU A 611 8.04 -29.79 12.91
CA GLU A 611 6.64 -30.24 12.86
C GLU A 611 6.35 -31.57 13.59
N THR A 612 7.39 -32.34 13.91
CA THR A 612 7.30 -33.60 14.68
C THR A 612 7.67 -33.44 16.16
N GLY A 613 8.00 -32.21 16.61
CA GLY A 613 8.37 -31.89 17.98
C GLY A 613 9.83 -32.18 18.34
N LYS A 614 10.70 -32.50 17.37
CA LYS A 614 12.15 -32.73 17.58
C LYS A 614 12.96 -31.44 17.43
N THR A 615 14.01 -31.28 18.23
CA THR A 615 14.94 -30.13 18.18
C THR A 615 16.03 -30.36 17.14
N ASP A 616 16.25 -29.36 16.27
CA ASP A 616 17.28 -29.36 15.22
C ASP A 616 18.31 -28.23 15.46
N LYS A 617 19.51 -28.37 14.88
CA LYS A 617 20.61 -27.39 15.01
C LYS A 617 20.36 -26.17 14.14
N LEU A 618 20.41 -25.00 14.77
CA LEU A 618 20.31 -23.67 14.19
C LEU A 618 21.70 -23.02 14.07
N MET A 619 21.94 -22.26 13.01
CA MET A 619 23.09 -21.35 12.92
C MET A 619 22.66 -19.88 12.89
N THR A 620 23.23 -19.06 13.78
CA THR A 620 22.99 -17.61 13.88
C THR A 620 24.23 -16.82 13.48
N VAL A 621 24.05 -15.66 12.87
CA VAL A 621 25.13 -14.73 12.47
C VAL A 621 25.08 -13.46 13.34
N ILE A 622 26.19 -13.12 14.00
CA ILE A 622 26.38 -11.88 14.77
C ILE A 622 27.36 -10.99 14.00
N ALA A 623 27.00 -9.76 13.61
CA ALA A 623 27.82 -8.92 12.71
C ALA A 623 28.14 -7.52 13.28
N PRO A 624 29.24 -7.31 14.02
CA PRO A 624 29.64 -6.01 14.56
C PRO A 624 30.03 -4.96 13.49
N ALA A 625 30.32 -5.38 12.25
CA ALA A 625 30.75 -4.51 11.14
C ALA A 625 29.61 -3.68 10.48
N LEU A 626 28.37 -3.80 10.96
CA LEU A 626 27.24 -2.97 10.53
C LEU A 626 27.32 -1.50 11.01
N THR A 627 28.28 -1.18 11.87
CA THR A 627 28.48 0.13 12.50
C THR A 627 29.19 1.16 11.61
N VAL A 628 29.71 0.76 10.43
CA VAL A 628 30.54 1.61 9.55
C VAL A 628 29.71 2.46 8.55
N PHE A 629 28.39 2.31 8.54
CA PHE A 629 27.48 3.12 7.72
C PHE A 629 27.20 4.48 8.38
N VAL A 630 28.15 5.40 8.31
CA VAL A 630 28.10 6.72 8.98
C VAL A 630 27.61 7.89 8.10
N ASN A 631 27.29 7.69 6.81
CA ASN A 631 26.87 8.78 5.91
C ASN A 631 25.94 8.32 4.77
N THR A 632 24.67 8.04 5.08
CA THR A 632 23.63 7.92 4.05
C THR A 632 22.31 8.41 4.63
N SER A 633 21.87 9.58 4.18
CA SER A 633 20.61 10.20 4.60
C SER A 633 19.46 9.56 3.83
N VAL A 634 18.59 8.87 4.57
CA VAL A 634 17.39 8.11 4.15
C VAL A 634 17.67 6.73 3.54
N ILE A 635 18.07 5.81 4.42
CA ILE A 635 17.46 4.48 4.54
C ILE A 635 17.01 4.42 6.01
N ALA A 636 15.71 4.28 6.27
CA ALA A 636 15.16 4.35 7.63
C ALA A 636 15.69 3.19 8.50
N GLN A 637 16.08 3.54 9.74
CA GLN A 637 16.35 2.66 10.89
C GLN A 637 17.03 1.30 10.63
N TYR A 638 18.36 1.27 10.61
CA TYR A 638 19.14 0.05 10.87
C TYR A 638 19.85 0.17 12.23
N ASP A 639 19.43 -0.64 13.22
CA ASP A 639 20.20 -0.88 14.45
C ASP A 639 21.11 -2.09 14.20
N SER A 640 22.43 -1.85 14.23
CA SER A 640 23.49 -2.84 14.01
C SER A 640 23.48 -4.02 15.01
N ASN A 641 22.60 -4.01 16.00
CA ASN A 641 22.44 -5.06 17.01
C ASN A 641 21.17 -5.91 16.82
N ARG A 642 20.48 -5.81 15.66
CA ARG A 642 19.12 -6.36 15.45
C ARG A 642 18.94 -7.47 14.41
N ILE A 643 19.99 -8.20 14.02
CA ILE A 643 19.86 -9.26 13.00
C ILE A 643 20.21 -10.64 13.57
N ALA A 644 19.29 -11.60 13.42
CA ALA A 644 19.54 -13.02 13.61
C ALA A 644 19.12 -13.76 12.34
N PHE A 645 20.06 -14.45 11.70
CA PHE A 645 19.79 -15.32 10.56
C PHE A 645 19.63 -16.77 11.02
N PHE A 646 18.84 -17.57 10.30
CA PHE A 646 18.54 -18.96 10.71
C PHE A 646 18.82 -19.95 9.57
N HIS A 647 19.67 -20.93 9.85
CA HIS A 647 19.88 -22.11 9.00
C HIS A 647 19.65 -23.38 9.82
N MET A 648 18.79 -24.28 9.35
CA MET A 648 18.68 -25.65 9.90
C MET A 648 19.63 -26.60 9.17
N ASN A 649 20.61 -27.14 9.89
CA ASN A 649 21.60 -28.05 9.32
C ASN A 649 21.21 -29.52 9.55
N GLY A 650 20.91 -30.26 8.49
CA GLY A 650 20.59 -31.69 8.52
C GLY A 650 21.20 -32.50 7.36
N THR A 651 21.48 -33.78 7.58
CA THR A 651 22.13 -34.71 6.63
C THR A 651 21.18 -35.39 5.64
N LYS A 652 19.93 -34.92 5.53
CA LYS A 652 18.90 -35.48 4.63
C LYS A 652 18.35 -34.40 3.69
N PRO A 653 17.62 -34.75 2.62
CA PRO A 653 17.15 -33.84 1.54
C PRO A 653 16.19 -32.69 1.97
N LYS A 654 16.13 -32.33 3.25
CA LYS A 654 15.15 -31.42 3.88
C LYS A 654 15.79 -30.24 4.63
N SER A 655 16.92 -29.71 4.17
CA SER A 655 17.56 -28.51 4.76
C SER A 655 17.14 -27.25 3.99
N GLY A 656 16.66 -26.20 4.68
CA GLY A 656 16.13 -24.96 4.08
C GLY A 656 16.40 -23.68 4.90
N PHE A 657 16.28 -22.50 4.27
CA PHE A 657 16.72 -21.18 4.76
C PHE A 657 15.53 -20.18 4.85
N TYR A 658 15.55 -19.25 5.82
CA TYR A 658 14.51 -18.21 6.04
C TYR A 658 15.07 -16.77 6.04
N VAL A 659 14.18 -15.78 5.80
CA VAL A 659 14.34 -14.54 4.99
C VAL A 659 14.77 -13.27 5.76
N MET A 660 15.42 -12.34 5.03
CA MET A 660 15.53 -10.91 5.35
C MET A 660 14.78 -10.09 4.27
N ASP A 661 13.89 -9.19 4.71
CA ASP A 661 13.21 -8.16 3.91
C ASP A 661 14.02 -6.85 4.00
N LEU A 662 14.22 -6.15 2.88
CA LEU A 662 15.05 -4.95 2.78
C LEU A 662 14.24 -3.64 2.74
N ASP A 663 12.92 -3.72 2.70
CA ASP A 663 12.02 -2.59 2.49
C ASP A 663 10.91 -2.49 3.53
N ALA A 664 10.51 -3.60 4.14
CA ALA A 664 9.37 -3.62 5.06
C ALA A 664 9.72 -3.36 6.53
N THR A 665 10.60 -2.40 6.85
CA THR A 665 10.74 -1.94 8.25
C THR A 665 10.75 -0.41 8.35
N THR A 666 9.61 0.20 8.04
CA THR A 666 9.15 1.33 8.87
C THR A 666 8.61 0.76 10.20
N PRO A 667 8.39 1.59 11.24
CA PRO A 667 8.07 1.11 12.59
C PRO A 667 6.83 0.21 12.72
N GLU A 668 6.06 -0.04 11.65
CA GLU A 668 4.84 -0.83 11.67
C GLU A 668 4.96 -2.31 11.23
N THR A 669 6.15 -2.90 11.03
CA THR A 669 6.28 -4.31 10.55
C THR A 669 7.36 -5.16 11.25
N GLU A 670 7.32 -5.29 12.58
CA GLU A 670 8.01 -6.38 13.29
C GLU A 670 7.25 -7.72 13.13
N TRP A 671 7.85 -8.68 12.41
CA TRP A 671 7.34 -10.04 12.23
C TRP A 671 7.89 -11.00 13.29
N THR A 672 6.95 -11.56 14.06
CA THR A 672 7.08 -12.71 14.94
C THR A 672 7.63 -13.93 14.19
N GLY A 673 8.85 -14.33 14.55
CA GLY A 673 9.63 -15.34 13.83
C GLY A 673 8.92 -16.67 13.58
N ILE A 674 8.83 -17.02 12.29
CA ILE A 674 8.96 -18.37 11.71
C ILE A 674 7.86 -19.42 12.01
N TRP A 675 7.00 -19.26 13.01
CA TRP A 675 5.88 -20.19 13.25
C TRP A 675 4.53 -19.73 12.65
N HIS A 676 4.49 -18.56 12.00
CA HIS A 676 3.25 -17.91 11.57
C HIS A 676 3.04 -17.75 10.06
N VAL A 677 4.01 -18.07 9.21
CA VAL A 677 3.95 -17.72 7.77
C VAL A 677 2.84 -18.49 7.03
N PHE A 678 2.58 -19.76 7.38
CA PHE A 678 1.62 -20.59 6.65
C PHE A 678 0.13 -20.33 6.99
N PRO A 679 -0.23 -19.97 8.23
CA PRO A 679 -1.57 -19.42 8.51
C PRO A 679 -1.71 -17.95 8.12
N ALA A 680 -0.65 -17.13 8.19
CA ALA A 680 -0.74 -15.68 8.00
C ALA A 680 -1.10 -15.26 6.57
N VAL A 681 -0.57 -15.90 5.53
CA VAL A 681 -0.94 -15.57 4.13
C VAL A 681 -2.43 -15.83 3.88
N LYS A 682 -2.98 -16.88 4.50
CA LYS A 682 -4.42 -17.16 4.51
C LYS A 682 -5.20 -16.23 5.45
N MET A 683 -4.62 -15.81 6.59
CA MET A 683 -5.29 -14.91 7.53
C MET A 683 -5.30 -13.43 7.09
N VAL A 684 -4.39 -13.01 6.22
CA VAL A 684 -4.36 -11.65 5.66
C VAL A 684 -5.45 -11.47 4.59
N SER A 685 -5.74 -12.52 3.80
CA SER A 685 -6.92 -12.56 2.92
C SER A 685 -8.21 -12.78 3.70
N ASP A 686 -8.19 -13.65 4.72
CA ASP A 686 -9.38 -14.12 5.41
C ASP A 686 -9.77 -13.30 6.67
N PHE A 687 -8.97 -12.32 7.13
CA PHE A 687 -9.26 -11.50 8.34
C PHE A 687 -8.76 -10.04 8.20
N PRO A 688 -9.47 -9.19 7.44
CA PRO A 688 -9.02 -7.84 7.10
C PRO A 688 -8.85 -6.92 8.31
N THR A 689 -9.56 -7.15 9.43
CA THR A 689 -9.39 -6.36 10.66
C THR A 689 -8.49 -7.06 11.70
N GLY A 690 -8.36 -8.39 11.62
CA GLY A 690 -7.50 -9.22 12.48
C GLY A 690 -6.01 -9.26 12.11
N ARG A 691 -5.66 -8.96 10.86
CA ARG A 691 -4.30 -9.06 10.29
C ARG A 691 -3.19 -8.28 11.00
N TYR A 692 -3.52 -7.33 11.90
CA TYR A 692 -2.55 -6.48 12.60
C TYR A 692 -2.51 -6.65 14.14
N ALA A 693 -3.28 -7.56 14.73
CA ALA A 693 -3.24 -7.82 16.19
C ALA A 693 -2.06 -8.72 16.60
N ARG A 694 -0.86 -8.30 16.22
CA ARG A 694 0.41 -9.06 16.35
C ARG A 694 0.79 -9.40 17.78
N TRP A 695 0.29 -8.62 18.75
CA TRP A 695 0.51 -8.85 20.18
C TRP A 695 -0.16 -10.12 20.73
N MET A 696 -1.18 -10.67 20.05
CA MET A 696 -1.79 -11.95 20.46
C MET A 696 -0.90 -13.17 20.19
N ALA A 697 0.14 -13.03 19.36
CA ALA A 697 1.08 -14.11 19.05
C ALA A 697 2.08 -14.41 20.21
N ASN A 698 2.07 -13.60 21.28
CA ASN A 698 3.07 -13.63 22.37
C ASN A 698 2.80 -14.65 23.49
N GLY A 699 2.20 -15.80 23.19
CA GLY A 699 1.91 -16.84 24.19
C GLY A 699 0.59 -16.61 24.91
N VAL A 700 0.55 -16.65 26.26
CA VAL A 700 -0.68 -16.43 27.08
C VAL A 700 -0.63 -15.13 27.91
N SER A 701 0.38 -14.28 27.67
CA SER A 701 0.61 -13.02 28.42
C SER A 701 -0.53 -12.00 28.31
N TRP A 702 -1.30 -12.05 27.22
CA TRP A 702 -2.51 -11.24 26.99
C TRP A 702 -3.67 -11.57 27.95
N TRP A 703 -3.58 -12.65 28.73
CA TRP A 703 -4.55 -12.97 29.79
C TRP A 703 -4.34 -12.12 31.05
N ASN A 704 -3.28 -11.31 31.09
CA ASN A 704 -2.93 -10.48 32.23
C ASN A 704 -3.57 -9.08 32.11
N LEU A 705 -4.27 -8.67 33.17
CA LEU A 705 -4.88 -7.34 33.27
C LEU A 705 -3.84 -6.21 33.14
N ASP A 706 -2.68 -6.37 33.76
CA ASP A 706 -1.59 -5.38 33.70
C ASP A 706 -1.09 -5.18 32.27
N TRP A 707 -1.12 -6.25 31.46
CA TRP A 707 -0.75 -6.17 30.05
C TRP A 707 -1.77 -5.35 29.25
N ILE A 708 -3.07 -5.59 29.47
CA ILE A 708 -4.14 -4.81 28.83
C ILE A 708 -3.97 -3.32 29.13
N TYR A 709 -3.72 -2.98 30.41
CA TYR A 709 -3.56 -1.59 30.82
C TYR A 709 -2.28 -0.97 30.27
N SER A 710 -1.19 -1.72 30.26
CA SER A 710 0.07 -1.25 29.64
C SER A 710 -0.11 -0.98 28.15
N ARG A 711 -0.86 -1.83 27.43
CA ARG A 711 -1.15 -1.63 26.00
C ARG A 711 -2.04 -0.41 25.77
N ALA A 712 -3.07 -0.20 26.57
CA ALA A 712 -3.91 0.99 26.49
C ALA A 712 -3.09 2.28 26.73
N ASN A 713 -2.21 2.28 27.74
CA ASN A 713 -1.29 3.40 27.99
C ASN A 713 -0.37 3.68 26.81
N ALA A 714 0.22 2.63 26.20
CA ALA A 714 1.08 2.81 25.04
C ALA A 714 0.34 3.45 23.87
N LEU A 715 -0.85 2.95 23.54
CA LEU A 715 -1.67 3.49 22.44
C LEU A 715 -1.97 4.99 22.64
N VAL A 716 -2.33 5.39 23.85
CA VAL A 716 -2.64 6.79 24.18
C VAL A 716 -1.41 7.67 24.09
N ASN A 717 -0.27 7.24 24.64
CA ASN A 717 0.97 8.00 24.58
C ASN A 717 1.50 8.16 23.14
N GLU A 718 1.25 7.19 22.27
CA GLU A 718 1.64 7.23 20.86
C GLU A 718 0.72 8.12 20.00
N ASN A 719 -0.46 8.49 20.50
CA ASN A 719 -1.51 9.17 19.72
C ASN A 719 -2.25 10.23 20.57
N ASP A 720 -1.51 11.02 21.34
CA ASP A 720 -2.04 12.01 22.28
C ASP A 720 -2.77 13.20 21.61
N ASP A 721 -2.65 13.33 20.29
CA ASP A 721 -3.38 14.29 19.46
C ASP A 721 -4.89 14.02 19.44
N ILE A 722 -5.27 12.74 19.49
CA ILE A 722 -6.65 12.26 19.31
C ILE A 722 -7.14 11.32 20.42
N LEU A 723 -6.25 10.72 21.19
CA LEU A 723 -6.55 9.83 22.32
C LEU A 723 -6.35 10.51 23.67
N ASP A 724 -7.24 10.18 24.61
CA ASP A 724 -7.09 10.49 26.03
C ASP A 724 -7.52 9.28 26.87
N MET A 725 -7.14 9.23 28.14
CA MET A 725 -7.50 8.12 29.03
C MET A 725 -7.82 8.59 30.43
N SER A 726 -8.87 8.01 31.00
CA SER A 726 -9.34 8.33 32.34
C SER A 726 -9.69 7.08 33.14
N VAL A 727 -9.53 7.16 34.46
CA VAL A 727 -10.05 6.16 35.40
C VAL A 727 -11.47 6.57 35.76
N ILE A 728 -12.46 5.76 35.35
CA ILE A 728 -13.89 6.04 35.52
C ILE A 728 -14.46 5.46 36.83
N GLY A 729 -13.66 4.66 37.54
CA GLY A 729 -14.03 4.05 38.81
C GLY A 729 -13.00 3.02 39.27
N LYS A 730 -13.32 2.35 40.37
CA LYS A 730 -12.52 1.24 40.91
C LYS A 730 -13.42 0.02 41.12
N SER A 731 -12.87 -1.17 40.97
CA SER A 731 -13.54 -2.43 41.28
C SER A 731 -13.67 -2.68 42.78
N VAL A 732 -14.37 -3.75 43.17
CA VAL A 732 -14.51 -4.19 44.57
C VAL A 732 -13.15 -4.37 45.26
N LEU A 733 -12.16 -4.94 44.56
CA LEU A 733 -10.79 -5.12 45.06
C LEU A 733 -9.88 -3.91 44.79
N GLY A 734 -10.44 -2.77 44.38
CA GLY A 734 -9.74 -1.50 44.23
C GLY A 734 -8.92 -1.33 42.94
N ARG A 735 -9.10 -2.21 41.94
CA ARG A 735 -8.44 -2.09 40.63
C ARG A 735 -9.09 -0.97 39.81
N ASP A 736 -8.30 -0.21 39.09
CA ASP A 736 -8.82 0.87 38.24
C ASP A 736 -9.70 0.33 37.12
N ILE A 737 -10.73 1.07 36.75
CA ILE A 737 -11.53 0.83 35.56
C ILE A 737 -11.22 1.97 34.59
N ILE A 738 -10.55 1.65 33.48
CA ILE A 738 -10.07 2.65 32.52
C ILE A 738 -11.04 2.83 31.35
N ALA A 739 -11.17 4.05 30.85
CA ALA A 739 -11.81 4.38 29.58
C ALA A 739 -10.84 5.18 28.70
N VAL A 740 -10.66 4.72 27.47
CA VAL A 740 -9.91 5.43 26.42
C VAL A 740 -10.90 6.24 25.60
N THR A 741 -10.69 7.55 25.51
CA THR A 741 -11.50 8.50 24.75
C THR A 741 -10.83 8.75 23.40
N ILE A 742 -11.58 8.68 22.31
CA ILE A 742 -11.14 8.99 20.95
C ILE A 742 -12.02 10.09 20.37
N GLY A 743 -11.41 11.13 19.81
CA GLY A 743 -12.14 12.22 19.15
C GLY A 743 -12.69 13.27 20.12
N LYS A 744 -13.16 14.38 19.55
CA LYS A 744 -13.52 15.60 20.31
C LYS A 744 -14.98 16.03 20.14
N GLY A 745 -15.76 15.28 19.34
CA GLY A 745 -17.13 15.61 18.99
C GLY A 745 -18.13 15.56 20.16
N SER A 746 -19.38 15.89 19.84
CA SER A 746 -20.47 16.04 20.82
C SER A 746 -21.38 14.82 20.93
N ARG A 747 -21.39 13.93 19.91
CA ARG A 747 -22.14 12.67 19.93
C ARG A 747 -21.31 11.60 20.63
N ASN A 748 -21.75 11.20 21.82
CA ASN A 748 -21.00 10.27 22.65
C ASN A 748 -21.36 8.81 22.30
N ILE A 749 -20.35 8.01 22.03
CA ILE A 749 -20.42 6.58 21.76
C ILE A 749 -19.70 5.88 22.91
N ILE A 750 -20.34 4.92 23.57
CA ILE A 750 -19.72 4.15 24.65
C ILE A 750 -19.64 2.68 24.22
N ILE A 751 -18.47 2.07 24.36
CA ILE A 751 -18.19 0.68 24.00
C ILE A 751 -17.52 0.00 25.19
N ASP A 752 -18.06 -1.11 25.68
CA ASP A 752 -17.42 -1.87 26.76
C ASP A 752 -17.17 -3.34 26.42
N GLY A 753 -16.06 -3.84 26.94
CA GLY A 753 -15.69 -5.25 27.00
C GLY A 753 -15.56 -5.74 28.45
N CYS A 754 -15.63 -7.06 28.60
CA CYS A 754 -15.46 -7.79 29.85
C CYS A 754 -16.31 -7.26 31.02
N ILE A 755 -17.60 -6.96 30.78
CA ILE A 755 -18.59 -6.83 31.87
C ILE A 755 -18.71 -8.16 32.64
N HIS A 756 -18.55 -9.28 31.94
CA HIS A 756 -18.23 -10.57 32.53
C HIS A 756 -16.74 -10.83 32.39
N GLY A 757 -16.04 -11.07 33.51
CA GLY A 757 -14.59 -11.11 33.53
C GLY A 757 -13.98 -12.31 32.80
N ASN A 758 -14.71 -13.42 32.70
CA ASN A 758 -14.27 -14.61 31.97
C ASN A 758 -14.45 -14.48 30.46
N GLU A 759 -15.15 -13.47 29.94
CA GLU A 759 -15.41 -13.27 28.51
C GLU A 759 -14.30 -12.40 27.87
N LYS A 760 -13.07 -12.92 27.91
CA LYS A 760 -11.82 -12.15 27.70
C LYS A 760 -11.61 -11.65 26.28
N ALA A 761 -12.20 -12.28 25.25
CA ALA A 761 -12.04 -11.89 23.85
C ALA A 761 -12.52 -10.46 23.59
N THR A 762 -13.47 -9.99 24.38
CA THR A 762 -14.08 -8.65 24.26
C THR A 762 -13.10 -7.53 24.67
N ALA A 763 -12.18 -7.77 25.62
CA ALA A 763 -11.11 -6.83 25.94
C ALA A 763 -10.13 -6.65 24.77
N PHE A 764 -9.83 -7.74 24.05
CA PHE A 764 -8.95 -7.71 22.88
C PHE A 764 -9.59 -6.97 21.71
N ALA A 765 -10.88 -7.20 21.48
CA ALA A 765 -11.67 -6.43 20.52
C ALA A 765 -11.70 -4.94 20.86
N ALA A 766 -11.84 -4.59 22.14
CA ALA A 766 -11.81 -3.19 22.58
C ALA A 766 -10.46 -2.52 22.29
N LEU A 767 -9.33 -3.16 22.60
CA LEU A 767 -8.01 -2.63 22.26
C LEU A 767 -7.83 -2.47 20.74
N ARG A 768 -8.31 -3.44 19.96
CA ARG A 768 -8.23 -3.38 18.50
C ARG A 768 -9.10 -2.28 17.89
N LEU A 769 -10.28 -2.04 18.45
CA LEU A 769 -11.16 -0.95 18.04
C LEU A 769 -10.48 0.42 18.23
N ILE A 770 -9.74 0.60 19.34
CA ILE A 770 -8.96 1.83 19.56
C ILE A 770 -7.93 2.03 18.44
N GLU A 771 -7.16 0.98 18.12
CA GLU A 771 -6.17 1.02 17.04
C GLU A 771 -6.80 1.36 15.68
N LEU A 772 -7.89 0.67 15.31
CA LEU A 772 -8.57 0.86 14.03
C LEU A 772 -9.15 2.27 13.88
N LEU A 773 -9.71 2.83 14.96
CA LEU A 773 -10.26 4.19 14.93
C LEU A 773 -9.17 5.25 14.76
N VAL A 774 -7.98 5.05 15.35
CA VAL A 774 -6.82 5.92 15.11
C VAL A 774 -6.32 5.78 13.67
N GLU A 775 -6.21 4.55 13.17
CA GLU A 775 -5.79 4.29 11.79
C GLU A 775 -6.71 5.01 10.80
N PHE A 776 -8.02 4.82 10.93
CA PHE A 776 -9.00 5.47 10.06
C PHE A 776 -9.04 6.99 10.24
N TYR A 777 -8.84 7.51 11.46
CA TYR A 777 -8.69 8.94 11.68
C TYR A 777 -7.55 9.55 10.86
N ARG A 778 -6.46 8.78 10.67
CA ARG A 778 -5.28 9.23 9.91
C ARG A 778 -5.38 8.96 8.40
N SER A 779 -6.07 7.89 7.99
CA SER A 779 -6.05 7.43 6.60
C SER A 779 -7.33 7.69 5.80
N ASP A 780 -8.47 7.95 6.46
CA ASP A 780 -9.78 8.06 5.81
C ASP A 780 -10.44 9.41 6.15
N SER A 781 -10.75 10.19 5.11
CA SER A 781 -11.28 11.55 5.28
C SER A 781 -12.67 11.60 5.91
N TRP A 782 -13.49 10.56 5.74
CA TRP A 782 -14.79 10.45 6.39
C TRP A 782 -14.63 10.19 7.88
N TRP A 783 -13.82 9.20 8.27
CA TRP A 783 -13.54 8.91 9.67
C TRP A 783 -12.81 10.06 10.38
N HIS A 784 -11.87 10.71 9.69
CA HIS A 784 -11.22 11.92 10.16
C HIS A 784 -12.26 12.98 10.53
N SER A 785 -13.17 13.30 9.60
CA SER A 785 -14.23 14.28 9.82
C SER A 785 -15.14 13.89 10.99
N LYS A 786 -15.53 12.61 11.08
CA LYS A 786 -16.40 12.11 12.16
C LYS A 786 -15.75 12.23 13.53
N LEU A 787 -14.53 11.76 13.71
CA LEU A 787 -13.86 11.78 15.02
C LEU A 787 -13.37 13.19 15.42
N ASN A 788 -13.08 14.06 14.44
CA ASN A 788 -12.65 15.43 14.72
C ASN A 788 -13.83 16.35 15.09
N ASN A 789 -14.99 16.17 14.45
CA ASN A 789 -16.09 17.15 14.52
C ASN A 789 -17.35 16.62 15.22
N ASP A 790 -17.72 15.36 14.96
CA ASP A 790 -19.06 14.86 15.30
C ASP A 790 -19.05 13.94 16.52
N TRP A 791 -18.07 13.04 16.60
CA TRP A 791 -18.08 11.89 17.49
C TRP A 791 -17.04 11.98 18.59
N ARG A 792 -17.41 11.47 19.76
CA ARG A 792 -16.50 11.15 20.87
C ARG A 792 -16.76 9.72 21.30
N VAL A 793 -15.76 8.87 21.20
CA VAL A 793 -15.88 7.44 21.47
C VAL A 793 -15.16 7.12 22.78
N PHE A 794 -15.87 6.51 23.72
CA PHE A 794 -15.30 5.96 24.94
C PHE A 794 -15.24 4.44 24.81
N VAL A 795 -14.03 3.88 24.90
CA VAL A 795 -13.80 2.44 24.89
C VAL A 795 -13.31 2.01 26.26
N ILE A 796 -14.03 1.06 26.89
CA ILE A 796 -13.68 0.46 28.18
C ILE A 796 -13.20 -0.97 27.90
N PRO A 797 -11.88 -1.24 27.90
CA PRO A 797 -11.37 -2.58 27.59
C PRO A 797 -11.81 -3.64 28.60
N VAL A 798 -11.82 -3.31 29.90
CA VAL A 798 -12.18 -4.25 30.96
C VAL A 798 -13.04 -3.54 32.01
N LEU A 799 -14.36 -3.79 31.96
CA LEU A 799 -15.30 -3.24 32.95
C LEU A 799 -15.26 -4.01 34.28
N ASN A 800 -15.04 -5.33 34.26
CA ASN A 800 -14.92 -6.19 35.44
C ASN A 800 -13.46 -6.68 35.64
N PRO A 801 -12.53 -5.83 36.12
CA PRO A 801 -11.13 -6.23 36.25
C PRO A 801 -10.91 -7.30 37.33
N ASP A 802 -11.78 -7.38 38.34
CA ASP A 802 -11.70 -8.42 39.37
C ASP A 802 -12.07 -9.80 38.83
N GLY A 803 -13.17 -9.87 38.06
CA GLY A 803 -13.56 -11.06 37.36
C GLY A 803 -12.56 -11.44 36.27
N PHE A 804 -11.97 -10.47 35.57
CA PHE A 804 -10.96 -10.71 34.54
C PHE A 804 -9.70 -11.37 35.12
N ALA A 805 -9.21 -10.82 36.24
CA ALA A 805 -8.06 -11.37 36.96
C ALA A 805 -8.35 -12.77 37.50
N SER A 806 -9.58 -13.02 37.98
CA SER A 806 -9.99 -14.31 38.57
C SER A 806 -10.54 -15.31 37.53
N ASN A 807 -10.68 -14.89 36.28
CA ASN A 807 -11.38 -15.62 35.22
C ASN A 807 -12.79 -16.07 35.61
N THR A 808 -13.55 -15.20 36.27
CA THR A 808 -14.94 -15.43 36.70
C THR A 808 -15.91 -14.53 35.94
N ARG A 809 -17.13 -15.00 35.74
CA ARG A 809 -18.20 -14.20 35.13
C ARG A 809 -18.56 -13.01 36.02
N GLU A 810 -18.73 -13.29 37.30
CA GLU A 810 -19.11 -12.33 38.33
C GLU A 810 -17.92 -11.45 38.77
N ASN A 811 -18.23 -10.31 39.41
CA ASN A 811 -17.22 -9.51 40.12
C ASN A 811 -16.81 -10.18 41.46
N ALA A 812 -15.94 -9.54 42.25
CA ALA A 812 -15.45 -10.14 43.50
C ALA A 812 -16.51 -10.37 44.59
N ASN A 813 -17.68 -9.74 44.49
CA ASN A 813 -18.84 -9.98 45.38
C ASN A 813 -19.74 -11.14 44.90
N GLY A 814 -19.38 -11.82 43.80
CA GLY A 814 -20.20 -12.87 43.22
C GLY A 814 -21.46 -12.34 42.53
N LYS A 815 -21.46 -11.09 42.06
CA LYS A 815 -22.58 -10.50 41.30
C LYS A 815 -22.31 -10.53 39.80
N ASP A 816 -23.29 -10.99 39.03
CA ASP A 816 -23.35 -10.79 37.58
C ASP A 816 -23.64 -9.30 37.31
N LEU A 817 -22.64 -8.56 36.82
CA LEU A 817 -22.74 -7.12 36.59
C LEU A 817 -23.80 -6.78 35.55
N ASN A 818 -24.05 -7.62 34.55
CA ASN A 818 -25.13 -7.39 33.57
C ASN A 818 -26.53 -7.73 34.14
N ARG A 819 -26.64 -7.97 35.45
CA ARG A 819 -27.89 -7.94 36.24
C ARG A 819 -27.97 -6.76 37.21
N GLN A 820 -26.93 -5.92 37.26
CA GLN A 820 -26.79 -4.79 38.18
C GLN A 820 -27.15 -3.44 37.56
N PHE A 821 -27.92 -3.43 36.46
CA PHE A 821 -28.41 -2.22 35.79
C PHE A 821 -29.95 -2.14 35.79
N PRO A 822 -30.63 -2.25 36.94
CA PRO A 822 -32.07 -2.16 36.97
C PRO A 822 -32.54 -0.77 36.52
N PRO A 823 -33.45 -0.67 35.53
CA PRO A 823 -34.04 0.61 35.13
C PRO A 823 -34.70 1.29 36.33
N GLY A 824 -34.33 2.56 36.58
CA GLY A 824 -34.95 3.38 37.64
C GLY A 824 -34.55 3.09 39.09
N THR A 825 -33.60 2.17 39.37
CA THR A 825 -33.11 1.92 40.76
C THR A 825 -31.58 1.97 40.85
N THR A 826 -31.03 1.96 42.06
CA THR A 826 -29.58 2.04 42.33
C THR A 826 -28.90 0.68 42.18
N THR A 827 -27.67 0.68 41.67
CA THR A 827 -26.82 -0.51 41.63
C THR A 827 -26.02 -0.65 42.94
N THR A 828 -25.64 -1.86 43.33
CA THR A 828 -24.82 -2.09 44.54
C THR A 828 -23.34 -2.26 44.22
N GLU A 829 -23.00 -2.51 42.96
CA GLU A 829 -21.64 -2.86 42.57
C GLU A 829 -20.87 -1.66 42.02
N PRO A 830 -19.60 -1.47 42.43
CA PRO A 830 -18.82 -0.30 42.06
C PRO A 830 -18.48 -0.26 40.57
N GLU A 831 -18.32 -1.40 39.90
CA GLU A 831 -18.09 -1.49 38.45
C GLU A 831 -19.32 -0.98 37.66
N ALA A 832 -20.53 -1.37 38.10
CA ALA A 832 -21.76 -0.91 37.49
C ALA A 832 -21.99 0.60 37.74
N TRP A 833 -21.58 1.10 38.92
CA TRP A 833 -21.55 2.54 39.19
C TRP A 833 -20.60 3.29 38.28
N ALA A 834 -19.42 2.76 37.97
CA ALA A 834 -18.46 3.39 37.07
C ALA A 834 -19.04 3.57 35.65
N LEU A 835 -19.69 2.54 35.10
CA LEU A 835 -20.35 2.64 33.80
C LEU A 835 -21.52 3.64 33.82
N ARG A 836 -22.35 3.60 34.88
CA ARG A 836 -23.46 4.56 35.04
C ARG A 836 -22.97 5.99 35.19
N TRP A 837 -21.88 6.20 35.91
CA TRP A 837 -21.25 7.50 36.04
C TRP A 837 -20.80 8.02 34.68
N LEU A 838 -20.15 7.19 33.86
CA LEU A 838 -19.75 7.58 32.51
C LEU A 838 -20.97 7.91 31.64
N MET A 839 -21.99 7.05 31.63
CA MET A 839 -23.23 7.29 30.89
C MET A 839 -23.96 8.56 31.36
N GLY A 840 -23.96 8.85 32.65
CA GLY A 840 -24.58 10.04 33.23
C GLY A 840 -23.86 11.34 32.86
N ASN A 841 -22.52 11.32 32.82
CA ASN A 841 -21.73 12.51 32.48
C ASN A 841 -21.68 12.77 30.97
N TYR A 842 -21.74 11.72 30.14
CA TYR A 842 -21.56 11.85 28.69
C TYR A 842 -22.79 11.45 27.87
N THR A 843 -23.93 11.10 28.46
CA THR A 843 -25.22 10.83 27.77
C THR A 843 -25.06 10.11 26.39
N PRO A 844 -24.99 8.77 26.36
CA PRO A 844 -24.67 8.04 25.14
C PRO A 844 -25.71 8.24 24.04
N THR A 845 -25.25 8.60 22.85
CA THR A 845 -26.04 8.49 21.60
C THR A 845 -26.09 7.04 21.16
N VAL A 846 -24.95 6.35 21.27
CA VAL A 846 -24.79 4.92 20.98
C VAL A 846 -24.13 4.23 22.17
N TYR A 847 -24.60 3.03 22.51
CA TYR A 847 -23.97 2.17 23.51
C TYR A 847 -23.78 0.74 22.97
N ILE A 848 -22.56 0.22 23.04
CA ILE A 848 -22.19 -1.10 22.55
C ILE A 848 -21.62 -1.94 23.68
N ASN A 849 -22.13 -3.15 23.84
CA ASN A 849 -21.75 -4.08 24.91
C ASN A 849 -21.38 -5.45 24.32
N MET A 850 -20.12 -5.84 24.42
CA MET A 850 -19.61 -7.09 23.82
C MET A 850 -19.61 -8.23 24.84
N HIS A 851 -20.11 -9.41 24.44
CA HIS A 851 -20.23 -10.62 25.29
C HIS A 851 -19.80 -11.88 24.56
N GLU A 852 -19.42 -12.92 25.30
CA GLU A 852 -19.21 -14.27 24.77
C GLU A 852 -20.38 -15.23 25.05
N GLY A 853 -20.72 -16.05 24.06
CA GLY A 853 -21.88 -16.96 24.10
C GLY A 853 -21.56 -18.41 24.51
N TYR A 854 -22.61 -19.20 24.76
CA TYR A 854 -22.49 -20.65 25.04
C TYR A 854 -22.42 -21.47 23.73
N TYR A 855 -21.70 -22.60 23.74
CA TYR A 855 -21.37 -23.39 22.53
C TYR A 855 -22.56 -23.97 21.74
N TRP A 856 -23.78 -23.99 22.30
CA TRP A 856 -24.99 -24.50 21.65
C TRP A 856 -25.97 -23.41 21.17
N TYR A 857 -25.67 -22.13 21.43
CA TYR A 857 -26.51 -21.01 20.97
C TYR A 857 -25.94 -20.37 19.72
N PRO A 858 -26.80 -19.94 18.78
CA PRO A 858 -26.35 -19.22 17.61
C PRO A 858 -26.07 -17.74 17.94
N ASN A 859 -25.23 -17.05 17.17
CA ASN A 859 -24.77 -15.67 17.45
C ASN A 859 -25.94 -14.65 17.46
N TRP A 860 -26.03 -13.83 18.53
CA TRP A 860 -27.12 -12.87 18.72
C TRP A 860 -26.63 -11.42 18.65
N LEU A 861 -27.45 -10.57 18.02
CA LEU A 861 -27.39 -9.12 18.20
C LEU A 861 -28.65 -8.68 18.95
N ILE A 862 -28.48 -7.85 19.97
CA ILE A 862 -29.56 -7.44 20.84
C ILE A 862 -29.63 -5.91 20.89
N TYR A 863 -30.77 -5.34 20.57
CA TYR A 863 -31.02 -3.89 20.69
C TYR A 863 -31.77 -3.56 22.00
N GLY A 864 -31.82 -2.28 22.38
CA GLY A 864 -32.40 -1.85 23.66
C GLY A 864 -33.89 -2.19 23.81
N ASN A 865 -34.29 -2.70 24.98
CA ASN A 865 -35.68 -3.11 25.23
C ASN A 865 -36.69 -1.94 25.15
N TYR A 866 -36.25 -0.72 25.40
CA TYR A 866 -37.10 0.47 25.41
C TYR A 866 -37.03 1.25 24.10
N GLU A 867 -36.28 0.75 23.10
CA GLU A 867 -36.30 1.32 21.76
C GLU A 867 -37.66 1.08 21.10
N SER A 868 -38.28 2.14 20.60
CA SER A 868 -39.61 2.10 19.99
C SER A 868 -39.68 2.98 18.74
N GLY A 869 -40.72 2.80 17.92
CA GLY A 869 -41.01 3.64 16.75
C GLY A 869 -39.87 3.68 15.73
N SER A 870 -39.61 4.88 15.19
CA SER A 870 -38.55 5.14 14.20
C SER A 870 -37.14 4.86 14.74
N ASN A 871 -36.88 5.12 16.02
CA ASN A 871 -35.57 4.88 16.64
C ASN A 871 -35.21 3.39 16.63
N LYS A 872 -36.17 2.51 16.96
CA LYS A 872 -36.00 1.06 16.85
C LYS A 872 -35.68 0.64 15.42
N THR A 873 -36.39 1.20 14.43
CA THR A 873 -36.15 0.88 13.01
C THR A 873 -34.74 1.28 12.57
N ILE A 874 -34.24 2.46 12.98
CA ILE A 874 -32.88 2.91 12.66
C ILE A 874 -31.85 1.95 13.27
N THR A 875 -31.96 1.63 14.56
CA THR A 875 -31.03 0.69 15.21
C THR A 875 -31.04 -0.68 14.54
N VAL A 876 -32.24 -1.26 14.34
CA VAL A 876 -32.38 -2.61 13.76
C VAL A 876 -31.84 -2.66 12.33
N ASN A 877 -32.03 -1.61 11.53
CA ASN A 877 -31.48 -1.55 10.18
C ASN A 877 -29.95 -1.48 10.20
N ALA A 878 -29.36 -0.64 11.06
CA ALA A 878 -27.91 -0.57 11.22
C ALA A 878 -27.32 -1.92 11.66
N LEU A 879 -27.99 -2.64 12.58
CA LEU A 879 -27.58 -4.00 12.99
C LEU A 879 -27.66 -5.02 11.84
N LYS A 880 -28.69 -4.94 10.99
CA LYS A 880 -28.80 -5.79 9.79
C LYS A 880 -27.68 -5.52 8.82
N THR A 881 -27.40 -4.25 8.52
CA THR A 881 -26.30 -3.87 7.63
C THR A 881 -24.96 -4.31 8.19
N ALA A 882 -24.73 -4.15 9.50
CA ALA A 882 -23.52 -4.66 10.15
C ALA A 882 -23.34 -6.17 9.96
N ASN A 883 -24.40 -6.95 10.19
CA ASN A 883 -24.38 -8.39 9.95
C ASN A 883 -24.17 -8.73 8.46
N GLU A 884 -24.80 -8.00 7.53
CA GLU A 884 -24.61 -8.20 6.09
C GLU A 884 -23.18 -7.86 5.64
N THR A 885 -22.58 -6.78 6.18
CA THR A 885 -21.17 -6.46 5.97
C THR A 885 -20.30 -7.63 6.42
N PHE A 886 -20.50 -8.14 7.63
CA PHE A 886 -19.74 -9.30 8.10
C PHE A 886 -19.95 -10.55 7.23
N VAL A 887 -21.18 -10.84 6.81
CA VAL A 887 -21.49 -11.96 5.92
C VAL A 887 -20.82 -11.82 4.54
N SER A 888 -20.75 -10.59 4.02
CA SER A 888 -20.13 -10.29 2.72
C SER A 888 -18.64 -10.58 2.68
N LEU A 889 -17.97 -10.54 3.85
CA LEU A 889 -16.59 -10.98 3.99
C LEU A 889 -16.43 -12.49 3.72
N ARG A 890 -17.50 -13.30 3.80
CA ARG A 890 -17.46 -14.77 3.62
C ARG A 890 -16.56 -15.49 4.64
N HIS A 891 -16.26 -14.86 5.76
CA HIS A 891 -15.39 -15.36 6.83
C HIS A 891 -16.21 -15.93 8.00
N TRP A 892 -17.00 -16.98 7.73
CA TRP A 892 -17.87 -17.60 8.72
C TRP A 892 -17.93 -19.13 8.55
N GLY A 893 -18.03 -19.86 9.67
CA GLY A 893 -18.00 -21.32 9.70
C GLY A 893 -17.54 -21.89 11.06
N TRP A 894 -17.36 -23.21 11.08
CA TRP A 894 -16.71 -23.91 12.20
C TRP A 894 -15.19 -23.84 12.01
N PHE A 895 -14.50 -23.42 13.04
CA PHE A 895 -13.05 -23.32 13.07
C PHE A 895 -12.50 -24.24 14.16
N ASP A 896 -11.66 -25.18 13.73
CA ASP A 896 -11.09 -26.22 14.59
C ASP A 896 -9.65 -25.88 14.98
N GLU A 897 -9.42 -25.84 16.30
CA GLU A 897 -8.07 -25.73 16.85
C GLU A 897 -7.87 -26.79 17.94
N GLN A 898 -7.06 -27.82 17.65
CA GLN A 898 -6.68 -28.88 18.59
C GLN A 898 -7.88 -29.57 19.29
N GLY A 899 -8.96 -29.82 18.56
CA GLY A 899 -10.17 -30.46 19.09
C GLY A 899 -11.09 -29.52 19.87
N LYS A 900 -10.87 -28.20 19.79
CA LYS A 900 -11.82 -27.16 20.24
C LYS A 900 -12.47 -26.53 19.01
N HIS A 901 -13.80 -26.52 19.00
CA HIS A 901 -14.62 -26.03 17.91
C HIS A 901 -15.11 -24.61 18.24
N VAL A 902 -14.87 -23.65 17.34
CA VAL A 902 -15.35 -22.27 17.46
C VAL A 902 -16.24 -21.94 16.27
N TRP A 903 -17.45 -21.46 16.53
CA TRP A 903 -18.34 -20.96 15.49
C TRP A 903 -18.19 -19.45 15.35
N ILE A 904 -17.60 -19.00 14.24
CA ILE A 904 -17.63 -17.61 13.81
C ILE A 904 -18.71 -17.52 12.77
N GLY A 905 -19.71 -16.66 12.93
CA GLY A 905 -20.64 -16.56 11.82
C GLY A 905 -21.82 -15.65 11.95
N LYS A 906 -22.61 -15.68 10.87
CA LYS A 906 -23.83 -14.93 10.65
C LYS A 906 -24.67 -14.87 11.92
N VAL A 907 -25.06 -13.66 12.30
CA VAL A 907 -26.04 -13.42 13.36
C VAL A 907 -27.31 -14.18 13.00
N SER A 908 -27.70 -15.13 13.84
CA SER A 908 -28.91 -15.92 13.62
C SER A 908 -30.17 -15.17 13.99
N THR A 909 -30.04 -14.22 14.91
CA THR A 909 -31.17 -13.54 15.51
C THR A 909 -30.78 -12.12 15.91
N ILE A 910 -31.55 -11.14 15.44
CA ILE A 910 -31.55 -9.77 15.94
C ILE A 910 -32.77 -9.65 16.86
N ALA A 911 -32.53 -9.58 18.17
CA ALA A 911 -33.56 -9.66 19.20
C ALA A 911 -33.68 -8.37 20.02
N GLN A 912 -34.86 -8.16 20.60
CA GLN A 912 -35.06 -7.11 21.60
C GLN A 912 -34.44 -7.55 22.94
N GLY A 913 -33.75 -6.65 23.63
CA GLY A 913 -33.19 -6.92 24.94
C GLY A 913 -34.26 -7.18 26.01
N GLY A 914 -33.82 -7.73 27.15
CA GLY A 914 -34.66 -8.02 28.31
C GLY A 914 -33.84 -8.12 29.60
N VAL A 915 -34.30 -8.89 30.58
CA VAL A 915 -33.62 -9.11 31.87
C VAL A 915 -32.21 -9.71 31.72
N ASN A 916 -31.92 -10.28 30.55
CA ASN A 916 -30.62 -10.88 30.23
C ASN A 916 -29.56 -9.88 29.74
N SER A 917 -29.96 -8.64 29.42
CA SER A 917 -29.11 -7.60 28.81
C SER A 917 -29.37 -6.23 29.46
N MET A 918 -29.22 -6.16 30.78
CA MET A 918 -29.72 -5.01 31.56
C MET A 918 -28.94 -3.71 31.31
N ALA A 919 -27.64 -3.77 30.97
CA ALA A 919 -26.86 -2.57 30.66
C ALA A 919 -27.39 -1.85 29.41
N VAL A 920 -27.64 -2.58 28.31
CA VAL A 920 -28.23 -2.01 27.08
C VAL A 920 -29.69 -1.59 27.28
N ALA A 921 -30.45 -2.33 28.10
CA ALA A 921 -31.81 -1.91 28.47
C ALA A 921 -31.80 -0.59 29.26
N TYR A 922 -30.86 -0.44 30.19
CA TYR A 922 -30.69 0.79 30.97
C TYR A 922 -30.29 1.98 30.09
N ALA A 923 -29.29 1.83 29.22
CA ALA A 923 -28.85 2.92 28.34
C ALA A 923 -29.97 3.38 27.39
N SER A 924 -30.71 2.43 26.82
CA SER A 924 -31.89 2.68 25.99
C SER A 924 -33.01 3.36 26.78
N TYR A 925 -33.31 2.91 28.00
CA TYR A 925 -34.36 3.51 28.84
C TYR A 925 -34.02 4.92 29.30
N GLN A 926 -32.83 5.08 29.88
CA GLN A 926 -32.43 6.28 30.62
C GLN A 926 -32.02 7.41 29.67
N TYR A 927 -31.38 7.08 28.55
CA TYR A 927 -30.78 8.07 27.64
C TYR A 927 -31.36 7.98 26.23
N GLY A 928 -32.26 7.04 25.97
CA GLY A 928 -32.76 6.79 24.62
C GLY A 928 -31.69 6.25 23.67
N ALA A 929 -30.53 5.79 24.14
CA ALA A 929 -29.38 5.41 23.31
C ALA A 929 -29.71 4.32 22.28
N SER A 930 -29.06 4.35 21.12
CA SER A 930 -29.12 3.24 20.16
C SER A 930 -28.13 2.17 20.59
N CYS A 931 -28.64 0.98 20.89
CA CYS A 931 -27.84 -0.02 21.58
C CYS A 931 -27.54 -1.24 20.70
N MET A 932 -26.32 -1.76 20.85
CA MET A 932 -25.93 -3.06 20.33
C MET A 932 -25.28 -3.87 21.45
N LEU A 933 -25.91 -4.97 21.86
CA LEU A 933 -25.19 -6.05 22.51
C LEU A 933 -24.90 -7.12 21.48
N VAL A 934 -23.64 -7.54 21.41
CA VAL A 934 -23.16 -8.57 20.48
C VAL A 934 -22.63 -9.77 21.26
N GLU A 935 -23.21 -10.94 21.02
CA GLU A 935 -22.75 -12.21 21.57
C GLU A 935 -21.96 -12.99 20.51
N SER A 936 -20.71 -13.37 20.81
CA SER A 936 -19.88 -14.19 19.91
C SER A 936 -18.99 -15.20 20.63
N ILE A 937 -18.80 -16.37 20.02
CA ILE A 937 -17.84 -17.44 20.33
C ILE A 937 -17.81 -17.98 21.77
N VAL A 938 -18.26 -19.23 21.84
CA VAL A 938 -17.80 -20.38 22.62
C VAL A 938 -17.01 -20.11 23.91
N TRP A 939 -17.74 -20.18 25.03
CA TRP A 939 -17.23 -20.44 26.37
C TRP A 939 -16.14 -21.54 26.36
N SER A 940 -14.88 -21.12 26.44
CA SER A 940 -13.72 -22.02 26.47
C SER A 940 -12.86 -21.66 27.67
N SER A 941 -12.65 -22.62 28.57
CA SER A 941 -11.63 -22.50 29.63
C SER A 941 -10.20 -22.40 29.08
N SER A 942 -10.02 -22.50 27.76
CA SER A 942 -8.73 -22.50 27.06
C SER A 942 -8.80 -21.64 25.80
N TYR A 943 -8.75 -20.31 25.96
CA TYR A 943 -8.64 -19.39 24.82
C TYR A 943 -7.29 -19.59 24.11
N LYS A 944 -7.33 -19.75 22.79
CA LYS A 944 -6.14 -19.81 21.94
C LYS A 944 -6.09 -18.57 21.05
N ALA A 945 -4.87 -18.11 20.74
CA ALA A 945 -4.65 -16.84 20.05
C ALA A 945 -5.40 -16.76 18.69
N ARG A 946 -5.53 -17.86 17.94
CA ARG A 946 -6.26 -17.89 16.66
C ARG A 946 -7.78 -17.73 16.84
N GLN A 947 -8.34 -18.34 17.87
CA GLN A 947 -9.76 -18.19 18.20
C GLN A 947 -10.10 -16.74 18.58
N CYS A 948 -9.23 -16.08 19.36
CA CYS A 948 -9.40 -14.67 19.72
C CYS A 948 -9.25 -13.73 18.52
N LEU A 949 -8.38 -14.04 17.55
CA LEU A 949 -8.25 -13.27 16.31
C LEU A 949 -9.54 -13.26 15.49
N TRP A 950 -10.20 -14.42 15.38
CA TRP A 950 -11.48 -14.51 14.68
C TRP A 950 -12.62 -13.80 15.42
N ALA A 951 -12.62 -13.87 16.75
CA ALA A 951 -13.55 -13.11 17.61
C ALA A 951 -13.42 -11.61 17.37
N MET A 952 -12.17 -11.15 17.40
CA MET A 952 -11.83 -9.74 17.24
C MET A 952 -12.29 -9.21 15.88
N ASP A 953 -12.10 -9.99 14.80
CA ASP A 953 -12.55 -9.60 13.46
C ASP A 953 -14.07 -9.43 13.40
N TYR A 954 -14.81 -10.40 13.96
CA TYR A 954 -16.26 -10.33 14.08
C TYR A 954 -16.75 -9.10 14.86
N TYR A 955 -16.19 -8.85 16.05
CA TYR A 955 -16.57 -7.69 16.86
C TYR A 955 -16.24 -6.38 16.16
N CYS A 956 -15.03 -6.24 15.61
CA CYS A 956 -14.59 -5.00 14.98
C CYS A 956 -15.43 -4.67 13.75
N THR A 957 -15.68 -5.65 12.86
CA THR A 957 -16.52 -5.44 11.68
C THR A 957 -17.94 -5.02 12.06
N LEU A 958 -18.56 -5.68 13.04
CA LEU A 958 -19.91 -5.35 13.46
C LEU A 958 -20.00 -3.97 14.10
N VAL A 959 -19.06 -3.63 14.99
CA VAL A 959 -19.01 -2.33 15.64
C VAL A 959 -18.81 -1.21 14.63
N LEU A 960 -17.79 -1.32 13.77
CA LEU A 960 -17.48 -0.26 12.81
C LEU A 960 -18.62 -0.07 11.79
N SER A 961 -19.18 -1.16 11.27
CA SER A 961 -20.31 -1.08 10.33
C SER A 961 -21.58 -0.55 11.01
N PHE A 962 -21.83 -0.92 12.27
CA PHE A 962 -22.94 -0.36 13.04
C PHE A 962 -22.78 1.16 13.22
N LEU A 963 -21.59 1.65 13.56
CA LEU A 963 -21.33 3.09 13.68
C LEU A 963 -21.53 3.82 12.35
N GLN A 964 -21.03 3.26 11.23
CA GLN A 964 -21.17 3.85 9.89
C GLN A 964 -22.62 3.96 9.41
N ASN A 965 -23.46 3.00 9.77
CA ASN A 965 -24.82 2.88 9.26
C ASN A 965 -25.90 3.35 10.26
N ASN A 966 -25.50 3.84 11.43
CA ASN A 966 -26.45 4.32 12.44
C ASN A 966 -26.74 5.81 12.26
N ASN A 967 -27.85 6.13 11.60
CA ASN A 967 -28.28 7.50 11.30
C ASN A 967 -28.59 8.39 12.52
N ARG A 968 -28.38 7.89 13.74
CA ARG A 968 -28.43 8.71 14.96
C ARG A 968 -27.08 9.38 15.26
N LEU A 969 -26.01 8.88 14.64
CA LEU A 969 -24.65 9.43 14.62
C LEU A 969 -24.39 10.29 13.39
#